data_AF-A0A7C6FVF1-F1
#
_entry.id   AF-A0A7C6FVF1-F1
#
_cell.length_a   1.000
_cell.length_b   1.000
_cell.length_c   1.000
_cell.angle_alpha   90.00
_cell.angle_beta   90.00
_cell.angle_gamma   90.00
#
_symmetry.space_group_name_H-M   'P 1'
#
loop_
_entity.id
_entity.type
_entity.pdbx_description
1 polymer ?
#
loop_
_entity_poly.entity_id
_entity_poly.type
_entity_poly.pdbx_seq_one_letter_code
_entity_poly.pdbx_strand_id
1 'polypeptide(L)'
;MLAITKYLIKPTVDKLGEVKAWEETIMLPTYETGENEKNPMFLEKRVYQGSSGVVYPYPVIEKIKDEKVEKPYRAVFLENYYIKIMILPELGGRLQMGYDKIKKRHFVYYNQVIKPALVGLTGPWISGGIEFNWPQHHRPSTFLPTESLIEENEDGSVTIWCSEVERMFRTKGMQGFTLYPDKAYVEIKVKVYNRTNFPQTFLWWANPAVVVNDYYKSVFPPDIHAVFDHGKREVSTFPIATGTYYKHDYSAGVDISKYKNVPVPTSYMAVLSEFDFVGGYEDDVEAGLLHVANHHVSPGKKQWTWGCGDFGQAWDRNLTDEDGPYIELMTGVYTDNQPDFSWLHPFEEKSWSQYFMPYSDVEYVKNATKDVLANINVKDGVGNIIVYTTSKFEGVRILIQDKSNNTVFDKTVDISPENTAKHQFEYTGDEYLVLSIFDNEGKLLLEYSTKELPKKETPEPAKAVLKVHEIDTIEELYLSGLHLEQYRHATYNPVDYYKEALRRDENDVRCNNALGLYYLRRGQFEMSQPYFEKAVKSITRHNPNPYNGEPYYNLGFSLKYQGKFDEAYDAFYKSTWNSEWQDAAYFAIAQIDCKRGDFELALEHIDRALVRNWHNHKARQLKASILRKLGKESSALKLINDSLDIDLFNIGVIFEKYLITKDSTVLEEIKSLLESKVHTYIEYAIDFMSAGLYEEALTLLSIIEESTNPIVHYFIGYLHFLKNDAETAKSFYEKAEKMCPNYCFPNKLEEVLVLENAISINPNSAKANYYLGNFWYGHRQYPNAIACWEKSVKLDNAYPTALRNLALAYYNKLNKKEEAKTLLERAFELDKTDSRIFMELDQLYKKMNVPLSQRLSNYDKYKNLVEDRDDLCVERITLYNLTGQNKKAYDLINSRHFHPWEGGEGKIVGQYVLSRFGLAEQAMSDGNYEEALKLLNETDSYPHNLGEGKLSTIAENDVEYYKGLIYSKLGDKENSVKWLQKAAKGNKEPQQAFFYNDQGPDKIYYQGMAWKLLGDLNNSNERFNALIEHGKKHMNDHCEIDYFAVSLPDLAIWDEDLNKLNQIHCHYVIGLGKLGLGKAAEAKKSFEEVLKMDASHIGANWFISQID
;
A
#
# COMPACT_ATOMS: atom_id res chain seq x y z
N MET A 1 13.21 -20.40 19.59
CA MET A 1 12.76 -19.01 19.83
C MET A 1 13.38 -18.41 21.09
N LEU A 2 13.14 -18.94 22.30
CA LEU A 2 13.69 -18.38 23.55
C LEU A 2 15.22 -18.14 23.61
N ALA A 3 16.05 -18.92 22.89
CA ALA A 3 17.50 -18.75 22.92
C ALA A 3 17.99 -17.52 22.11
N ILE A 4 17.42 -17.28 20.92
CA ILE A 4 17.80 -16.13 20.08
C ILE A 4 17.31 -14.84 20.72
N THR A 5 16.08 -14.79 21.23
CA THR A 5 15.54 -13.61 21.90
C THR A 5 16.37 -13.22 23.12
N LYS A 6 16.78 -14.20 23.95
CA LYS A 6 17.71 -13.96 25.06
C LYS A 6 19.08 -13.43 24.62
N TYR A 7 19.57 -13.86 23.47
CA TYR A 7 20.80 -13.33 22.89
C TYR A 7 20.62 -11.89 22.40
N LEU A 8 19.53 -11.60 21.67
CA LEU A 8 19.26 -10.28 21.09
C LEU A 8 19.12 -9.20 22.16
N ILE A 9 18.51 -9.49 23.31
CA ILE A 9 18.34 -8.53 24.41
C ILE A 9 19.57 -8.39 25.31
N LYS A 10 20.62 -9.20 25.11
CA LYS A 10 21.84 -9.11 25.91
C LYS A 10 22.54 -7.77 25.62
N PRO A 11 22.82 -6.95 26.65
CA PRO A 11 23.54 -5.70 26.46
C PRO A 11 24.94 -5.95 25.90
N THR A 12 25.36 -5.10 24.96
CA THR A 12 26.75 -4.98 24.51
C THR A 12 27.37 -3.63 24.88
N VAL A 13 26.55 -2.68 25.34
CA VAL A 13 26.93 -1.37 25.85
C VAL A 13 26.33 -1.18 27.24
N ASP A 14 27.15 -1.11 28.29
CA ASP A 14 26.72 -0.94 29.68
C ASP A 14 27.18 0.40 30.28
N LYS A 15 27.78 1.28 29.47
CA LYS A 15 28.33 2.56 29.92
C LYS A 15 27.64 3.72 29.21
N LEU A 16 27.23 4.72 30.00
CA LEU A 16 26.68 5.96 29.48
C LEU A 16 27.73 6.73 28.67
N GLY A 17 27.33 7.31 27.54
CA GLY A 17 28.22 8.04 26.65
C GLY A 17 28.86 7.20 25.54
N GLU A 18 28.43 5.95 25.34
CA GLU A 18 28.88 5.07 24.26
C GLU A 18 27.71 4.70 23.34
N VAL A 19 27.96 4.71 22.02
CA VAL A 19 27.07 4.15 20.99
C VAL A 19 27.87 3.13 20.20
N LYS A 20 27.26 1.99 19.88
CA LYS A 20 27.87 0.94 19.09
C LYS A 20 26.93 0.51 17.97
N ALA A 21 27.45 0.44 16.76
CA ALA A 21 26.81 -0.23 15.64
C ALA A 21 27.65 -1.40 15.13
N TRP A 22 26.99 -2.46 14.69
CA TRP A 22 27.67 -3.59 14.05
C TRP A 22 26.69 -4.36 13.17
N GLU A 23 27.25 -5.18 12.30
CA GLU A 23 26.50 -6.09 11.45
C GLU A 23 26.82 -7.54 11.83
N GLU A 24 25.81 -8.39 11.84
CA GLU A 24 25.98 -9.83 11.98
C GLU A 24 24.89 -10.60 11.24
N THR A 25 25.19 -11.85 10.88
CA THR A 25 24.17 -12.77 10.38
C THR A 25 23.47 -13.44 11.54
N ILE A 26 22.16 -13.28 11.64
CA ILE A 26 21.32 -13.95 12.63
C ILE A 26 20.44 -15.00 11.95
N MET A 27 20.12 -16.07 12.68
CA MET A 27 19.16 -17.07 12.24
C MET A 27 17.79 -16.72 12.81
N LEU A 28 16.82 -16.48 11.92
CA LEU A 28 15.43 -16.26 12.32
C LEU A 28 14.56 -17.39 11.75
N PRO A 29 13.64 -17.95 12.56
CA PRO A 29 12.60 -18.82 12.07
C PRO A 29 11.76 -18.07 11.03
N THR A 30 11.55 -18.67 9.86
CA THR A 30 10.92 -18.03 8.71
C THR A 30 10.00 -18.96 7.97
N TYR A 31 8.78 -18.49 7.70
CA TYR A 31 7.91 -19.06 6.67
C TYR A 31 8.25 -18.37 5.36
N GLU A 32 8.87 -19.10 4.42
CA GLU A 32 9.32 -18.49 3.17
C GLU A 32 8.16 -18.15 2.24
N THR A 33 8.40 -17.22 1.34
CA THR A 33 7.49 -16.93 0.23
C THR A 33 7.63 -17.97 -0.88
N GLY A 34 6.61 -18.06 -1.73
CA GLY A 34 6.69 -18.72 -3.03
C GLY A 34 7.59 -17.98 -4.00
N GLU A 35 7.66 -18.50 -5.23
CA GLU A 35 8.39 -17.85 -6.31
C GLU A 35 7.65 -16.61 -6.84
N ASN A 36 8.40 -15.67 -7.40
CA ASN A 36 7.85 -14.53 -8.12
C ASN A 36 7.05 -14.99 -9.34
N GLU A 37 5.91 -14.36 -9.59
CA GLU A 37 5.13 -14.59 -10.79
C GLU A 37 5.91 -14.10 -12.03
N LYS A 38 6.10 -15.00 -13.00
CA LYS A 38 6.85 -14.73 -14.23
C LYS A 38 6.05 -13.86 -15.20
N ASN A 39 4.72 -13.93 -15.14
CA ASN A 39 3.81 -13.17 -15.99
C ASN A 39 3.58 -11.76 -15.41
N PRO A 40 3.60 -10.68 -16.23
CA PRO A 40 3.32 -9.34 -15.74
C PRO A 40 1.85 -9.18 -15.34
N MET A 41 1.61 -8.52 -14.20
CA MET A 41 0.27 -8.27 -13.66
C MET A 41 -0.22 -6.85 -13.95
N PHE A 42 -1.24 -6.74 -14.80
CA PHE A 42 -1.84 -5.47 -15.21
C PHE A 42 -3.17 -5.22 -14.48
N LEU A 43 -3.09 -4.80 -13.22
CA LEU A 43 -4.23 -4.64 -12.31
C LEU A 43 -4.82 -3.20 -12.35
N GLU A 44 -5.28 -2.77 -13.53
CA GLU A 44 -5.63 -1.36 -13.79
C GLU A 44 -6.77 -0.81 -12.93
N LYS A 45 -7.73 -1.67 -12.57
CA LYS A 45 -8.95 -1.34 -11.82
C LYS A 45 -8.94 -1.84 -10.38
N ARG A 46 -7.83 -2.44 -9.93
CA ARG A 46 -7.70 -2.88 -8.53
C ARG A 46 -7.69 -1.64 -7.64
N VAL A 47 -8.63 -1.59 -6.73
CA VAL A 47 -8.64 -0.62 -5.63
C VAL A 47 -7.88 -1.24 -4.48
N TYR A 48 -6.88 -0.53 -3.98
CA TYR A 48 -5.97 -0.98 -2.93
C TYR A 48 -5.78 0.13 -1.91
N GLN A 49 -6.31 -0.08 -0.71
CA GLN A 49 -6.28 0.90 0.39
C GLN A 49 -6.74 2.31 -0.03
N GLY A 50 -7.77 2.41 -0.89
CA GLY A 50 -8.37 3.64 -1.42
C GLY A 50 -7.59 4.33 -2.55
N SER A 51 -6.55 3.68 -3.08
CA SER A 51 -5.74 4.14 -4.22
C SER A 51 -5.67 3.05 -5.31
N SER A 52 -5.02 3.34 -6.44
CA SER A 52 -4.66 2.32 -7.43
C SER A 52 -3.78 1.20 -6.85
N GLY A 53 -4.20 -0.05 -7.06
CA GLY A 53 -3.49 -1.28 -6.74
C GLY A 53 -2.64 -1.85 -7.88
N VAL A 54 -2.17 -0.99 -8.79
CA VAL A 54 -1.23 -1.39 -9.85
C VAL A 54 0.08 -1.86 -9.22
N VAL A 55 0.59 -2.99 -9.71
CA VAL A 55 1.83 -3.62 -9.24
C VAL A 55 2.95 -3.58 -10.28
N TYR A 56 2.61 -3.43 -11.56
CA TYR A 56 3.60 -3.34 -12.63
C TYR A 56 4.54 -2.14 -12.38
N PRO A 57 5.88 -2.32 -12.43
CA PRO A 57 6.63 -3.45 -13.00
C PRO A 57 7.21 -4.44 -11.99
N TYR A 58 6.64 -4.58 -10.79
CA TYR A 58 7.04 -5.64 -9.87
C TYR A 58 6.39 -6.97 -10.25
N PRO A 59 7.11 -8.10 -10.11
CA PRO A 59 6.43 -9.39 -9.99
C PRO A 59 5.63 -9.42 -8.68
N VAL A 60 4.59 -10.25 -8.67
CA VAL A 60 3.81 -10.54 -7.47
C VAL A 60 4.17 -11.91 -6.93
N ILE A 61 4.02 -12.12 -5.62
CA ILE A 61 4.10 -13.43 -4.99
C ILE A 61 2.70 -13.78 -4.50
N GLU A 62 2.24 -14.99 -4.81
CA GLU A 62 0.86 -15.42 -4.56
C GLU A 62 0.78 -16.63 -3.63
N LYS A 63 1.90 -16.99 -2.99
CA LYS A 63 2.00 -18.15 -2.11
C LYS A 63 2.94 -17.89 -0.95
N ILE A 64 2.57 -18.38 0.22
CA ILE A 64 3.42 -18.52 1.39
C ILE A 64 3.63 -20.02 1.66
N LYS A 65 4.83 -20.43 2.07
CA LYS A 65 5.12 -21.82 2.41
C LYS A 65 4.66 -22.13 3.83
N ASP A 66 4.14 -23.34 4.04
CA ASP A 66 3.70 -23.84 5.36
C ASP A 66 4.86 -24.23 6.30
N GLU A 67 6.05 -24.47 5.75
CA GLU A 67 7.18 -24.97 6.51
C GLU A 67 8.03 -23.81 7.06
N LYS A 68 8.18 -23.79 8.38
CA LYS A 68 9.10 -22.88 9.07
C LYS A 68 10.52 -23.43 9.02
N VAL A 69 11.44 -22.62 8.52
CA VAL A 69 12.87 -22.96 8.45
C VAL A 69 13.71 -21.89 9.15
N GLU A 70 14.89 -22.27 9.66
CA GLU A 70 15.88 -21.29 10.13
C GLU A 70 16.55 -20.65 8.92
N LYS A 71 16.38 -19.34 8.75
CA LYS A 71 16.94 -18.59 7.63
C LYS A 71 17.96 -17.55 8.13
N PRO A 72 19.13 -17.44 7.48
CA PRO A 72 20.08 -16.38 7.79
C PRO A 72 19.55 -15.03 7.29
N TYR A 73 19.70 -14.00 8.12
CA TYR A 73 19.45 -12.61 7.76
C TYR A 73 20.64 -11.75 8.15
N ARG A 74 21.03 -10.84 7.26
CA ARG A 74 21.91 -9.72 7.59
C ARG A 74 21.16 -8.74 8.50
N ALA A 75 21.58 -8.66 9.75
CA ALA A 75 21.04 -7.74 10.74
C ALA A 75 22.08 -6.67 11.09
N VAL A 76 21.62 -5.42 11.17
CA VAL A 76 22.45 -4.29 11.60
C VAL A 76 21.91 -3.81 12.94
N PHE A 77 22.76 -3.80 13.96
CA PHE A 77 22.41 -3.43 15.32
C PHE A 77 22.92 -2.04 15.64
N LEU A 78 22.18 -1.34 16.49
CA LEU A 78 22.57 -0.06 17.06
C LEU A 78 22.18 -0.05 18.54
N GLU A 79 23.13 0.25 19.41
CA GLU A 79 22.95 0.18 20.85
C GLU A 79 23.63 1.36 21.55
N ASN A 80 22.94 1.97 22.52
CA ASN A 80 23.51 2.88 23.49
C ASN A 80 23.17 2.42 24.92
N TYR A 81 23.41 3.22 25.95
CA TYR A 81 23.12 2.85 27.34
C TYR A 81 21.64 2.53 27.65
N TYR A 82 20.69 3.15 26.96
CA TYR A 82 19.26 3.02 27.26
C TYR A 82 18.55 2.01 26.37
N ILE A 83 18.89 1.97 25.09
CA ILE A 83 18.15 1.22 24.08
C ILE A 83 19.06 0.43 23.14
N LYS A 84 18.51 -0.68 22.66
CA LYS A 84 19.11 -1.54 21.64
C LYS A 84 18.10 -1.76 20.53
N ILE A 85 18.49 -1.53 19.28
CA ILE A 85 17.64 -1.75 18.11
C ILE A 85 18.31 -2.70 17.10
N MET A 86 17.48 -3.37 16.32
CA MET A 86 17.89 -4.24 15.21
C MET A 86 17.15 -3.84 13.95
N ILE A 87 17.90 -3.62 12.87
CA ILE A 87 17.38 -3.32 11.54
C ILE A 87 17.64 -4.51 10.62
N LEU A 88 16.67 -4.83 9.77
CA LEU A 88 16.79 -5.85 8.73
C LEU A 88 16.74 -5.20 7.33
N PRO A 89 17.91 -4.86 6.74
CA PRO A 89 17.98 -4.34 5.37
C PRO A 89 17.31 -5.26 4.34
N GLU A 90 17.41 -6.59 4.53
CA GLU A 90 16.81 -7.58 3.64
C GLU A 90 15.27 -7.57 3.60
N LEU A 91 14.62 -6.97 4.61
CA LEU A 91 13.16 -6.87 4.75
C LEU A 91 12.73 -5.40 4.71
N GLY A 92 13.08 -4.71 3.63
CA GLY A 92 12.67 -3.33 3.36
C GLY A 92 13.39 -2.25 4.19
N GLY A 93 14.43 -2.61 4.95
CA GLY A 93 15.09 -1.69 5.88
C GLY A 93 14.23 -1.40 7.12
N ARG A 94 13.48 -2.39 7.58
CA ARG A 94 12.59 -2.34 8.76
C ARG A 94 13.39 -2.27 10.06
N LEU A 95 12.97 -1.42 11.01
CA LEU A 95 13.40 -1.55 12.41
C LEU A 95 12.64 -2.74 12.98
N GLN A 96 13.28 -3.90 13.03
CA GLN A 96 12.65 -5.17 13.41
C GLN A 96 12.43 -5.30 14.91
N MET A 97 13.33 -4.72 15.73
CA MET A 97 13.28 -4.84 17.18
C MET A 97 13.76 -3.54 17.81
N GLY A 98 13.03 -3.07 18.82
CA GLY A 98 13.47 -2.02 19.73
C GLY A 98 13.30 -2.46 21.19
N TYR A 99 14.40 -2.50 21.93
CA TYR A 99 14.45 -2.97 23.31
C TYR A 99 14.86 -1.83 24.26
N ASP A 100 14.03 -1.60 25.27
CA ASP A 100 14.30 -0.71 26.39
C ASP A 100 15.03 -1.50 27.48
N LYS A 101 16.28 -1.11 27.76
CA LYS A 101 17.12 -1.78 28.74
C LYS A 101 16.80 -1.37 30.18
N ILE A 102 16.07 -0.27 30.38
CA ILE A 102 15.67 0.22 31.70
C ILE A 102 14.49 -0.61 32.21
N LYS A 103 13.36 -0.65 31.49
CA LYS A 103 12.22 -1.52 31.86
C LYS A 103 12.35 -2.96 31.37
N LYS A 104 13.41 -3.28 30.62
CA LYS A 104 13.74 -4.64 30.13
C LYS A 104 12.63 -5.25 29.27
N ARG A 105 12.06 -4.45 28.36
CA ARG A 105 10.96 -4.83 27.47
C ARG A 105 11.20 -4.38 26.03
N HIS A 106 10.51 -5.03 25.09
CA HIS A 106 10.44 -4.52 23.72
C HIS A 106 9.42 -3.38 23.67
N PHE A 107 9.86 -2.17 23.31
CA PHE A 107 8.96 -1.02 23.14
C PHE A 107 8.41 -0.91 21.72
N VAL A 108 9.03 -1.61 20.77
CA VAL A 108 8.50 -1.93 19.44
C VAL A 108 8.21 -3.42 19.40
N TYR A 109 7.04 -3.83 18.91
CA TYR A 109 6.63 -5.23 18.83
C TYR A 109 7.67 -6.06 18.07
N TYR A 110 8.36 -6.96 18.77
CA TYR A 110 9.34 -7.85 18.17
C TYR A 110 8.68 -9.19 17.85
N ASN A 111 8.40 -9.41 16.56
CA ASN A 111 7.96 -10.72 16.08
C ASN A 111 9.18 -11.64 15.98
N GLN A 112 9.18 -12.74 16.74
CA GLN A 112 10.27 -13.71 16.83
C GLN A 112 10.35 -14.63 15.60
N VAL A 113 9.34 -14.57 14.73
CA VAL A 113 9.26 -15.32 13.47
C VAL A 113 9.03 -14.35 12.30
N ILE A 114 9.69 -14.59 11.18
CA ILE A 114 9.36 -13.92 9.92
C ILE A 114 8.25 -14.72 9.25
N LYS A 115 7.00 -14.30 9.46
CA LYS A 115 5.81 -14.99 8.96
C LYS A 115 5.00 -14.05 8.06
N PRO A 116 5.22 -14.09 6.73
CA PRO A 116 4.52 -13.22 5.80
C PRO A 116 3.08 -13.70 5.55
N ALA A 117 2.19 -12.74 5.34
CA ALA A 117 0.86 -12.92 4.77
C ALA A 117 0.74 -12.19 3.43
N LEU A 118 -0.25 -12.57 2.61
CA LEU A 118 -0.47 -11.99 1.28
C LEU A 118 -1.28 -10.67 1.35
N VAL A 119 -0.77 -9.70 2.10
CA VAL A 119 -1.38 -8.37 2.37
C VAL A 119 -0.63 -7.22 1.68
N GLY A 120 0.65 -7.40 1.38
CA GLY A 120 1.47 -6.38 0.72
C GLY A 120 1.01 -6.14 -0.72
N LEU A 121 1.35 -4.97 -1.29
CA LEU A 121 0.98 -4.62 -2.66
C LEU A 121 1.46 -5.66 -3.67
N THR A 122 2.67 -6.21 -3.46
CA THR A 122 3.30 -7.27 -4.26
C THR A 122 3.10 -8.69 -3.69
N GLY A 123 2.27 -8.84 -2.67
CA GLY A 123 1.98 -10.10 -1.98
C GLY A 123 2.49 -10.10 -0.53
N PRO A 124 3.77 -10.38 -0.27
CA PRO A 124 4.25 -10.65 1.09
C PRO A 124 4.32 -9.38 1.94
N TRP A 125 3.81 -9.48 3.15
CA TRP A 125 3.92 -8.47 4.19
C TRP A 125 4.03 -9.15 5.56
N ILE A 126 4.78 -8.55 6.50
CA ILE A 126 5.00 -9.09 7.85
C ILE A 126 4.57 -8.09 8.92
N SER A 127 4.09 -8.61 10.06
CA SER A 127 3.81 -7.81 11.25
C SER A 127 5.06 -7.55 12.10
N GLY A 128 4.99 -6.50 12.91
CA GLY A 128 6.01 -6.16 13.90
C GLY A 128 7.04 -5.15 13.43
N GLY A 129 7.84 -4.63 14.35
CA GLY A 129 8.83 -3.59 14.04
C GLY A 129 8.21 -2.24 13.68
N ILE A 130 8.95 -1.42 12.93
CA ILE A 130 8.47 -0.19 12.29
C ILE A 130 8.59 -0.35 10.77
N GLU A 131 7.45 -0.45 10.08
CA GLU A 131 7.38 -0.40 8.61
C GLU A 131 7.44 1.06 8.11
N PHE A 132 8.06 1.28 6.96
CA PHE A 132 8.09 2.58 6.27
C PHE A 132 7.34 2.49 4.95
N ASN A 133 6.18 3.13 4.93
CA ASN A 133 5.21 3.10 3.85
C ASN A 133 5.41 4.29 2.93
N TRP A 134 6.08 4.06 1.80
CA TRP A 134 6.31 5.02 0.74
C TRP A 134 6.68 4.30 -0.58
N PRO A 135 6.55 4.93 -1.76
CA PRO A 135 5.76 6.12 -2.05
C PRO A 135 4.26 5.80 -2.13
N GLN A 136 3.82 4.64 -1.62
CA GLN A 136 2.45 4.12 -1.62
C GLN A 136 2.15 3.44 -0.27
N HIS A 137 0.86 3.17 0.01
CA HIS A 137 0.35 2.62 1.26
C HIS A 137 1.21 1.47 1.75
N HIS A 138 1.15 0.28 1.18
CA HIS A 138 2.23 -0.69 1.40
C HIS A 138 3.30 -0.46 0.35
N ARG A 139 4.53 -0.23 0.81
CA ARG A 139 5.68 -0.05 -0.07
C ARG A 139 5.86 -1.31 -0.93
N PRO A 140 5.93 -1.21 -2.27
CA PRO A 140 6.07 -2.39 -3.14
C PRO A 140 7.27 -3.29 -2.78
N SER A 141 8.34 -2.68 -2.27
CA SER A 141 9.59 -3.29 -1.85
C SER A 141 9.68 -3.54 -0.34
N THR A 142 8.57 -3.53 0.41
CA THR A 142 8.60 -3.76 1.88
C THR A 142 9.22 -5.11 2.27
N PHE A 143 9.21 -6.10 1.38
CA PHE A 143 9.79 -7.43 1.58
C PHE A 143 11.01 -7.68 0.67
N LEU A 144 11.61 -6.60 0.15
CA LEU A 144 12.80 -6.65 -0.70
C LEU A 144 14.00 -5.98 0.00
N PRO A 145 15.23 -6.36 -0.36
CA PRO A 145 16.42 -5.79 0.26
C PRO A 145 16.64 -4.32 -0.10
N THR A 146 16.96 -3.50 0.91
CA THR A 146 17.46 -2.12 0.75
C THR A 146 18.99 -2.08 0.79
N GLU A 147 19.59 -1.06 0.18
CA GLU A 147 21.00 -0.76 0.44
C GLU A 147 21.16 -0.23 1.87
N SER A 148 22.26 -0.54 2.56
CA SER A 148 22.50 -0.04 3.92
C SER A 148 23.96 0.29 4.23
N LEU A 149 24.18 1.28 5.10
CA LEU A 149 25.51 1.72 5.52
C LEU A 149 25.49 2.22 6.98
N ILE A 150 26.65 2.17 7.66
CA ILE A 150 26.84 2.70 9.02
C ILE A 150 27.65 3.99 8.92
N GLU A 151 27.17 5.06 9.55
CA GLU A 151 27.82 6.37 9.62
C GLU A 151 28.08 6.73 11.09
N GLU A 152 29.34 7.01 11.43
CA GLU A 152 29.73 7.54 12.74
C GLU A 152 29.79 9.07 12.67
N ASN A 153 29.13 9.76 13.60
CA ASN A 153 29.03 11.22 13.63
C ASN A 153 30.04 11.83 14.62
N GLU A 154 30.39 13.11 14.40
CA GLU A 154 31.35 13.84 15.24
C GLU A 154 30.92 13.97 16.71
N ASP A 155 29.61 13.97 16.99
CA ASP A 155 29.05 14.06 18.35
C ASP A 155 29.02 12.71 19.09
N GLY A 156 29.57 11.65 18.47
CA GLY A 156 29.58 10.28 18.99
C GLY A 156 28.27 9.52 18.77
N SER A 157 27.25 10.13 18.15
CA SER A 157 26.08 9.41 17.68
C SER A 157 26.44 8.54 16.47
N VAL A 158 25.67 7.48 16.24
CA VAL A 158 25.86 6.60 15.08
C VAL A 158 24.54 6.44 14.35
N THR A 159 24.58 6.54 13.02
CA THR A 159 23.42 6.40 12.13
C THR A 159 23.55 5.14 11.28
N ILE A 160 22.49 4.33 11.23
CA ILE A 160 22.35 3.26 10.23
C ILE A 160 21.42 3.77 9.14
N TRP A 161 21.91 3.86 7.90
CA TRP A 161 21.09 4.23 6.75
C TRP A 161 20.54 3.01 6.03
N CYS A 162 19.29 3.11 5.57
CA CYS A 162 18.72 2.26 4.54
C CYS A 162 18.24 3.12 3.37
N SER A 163 18.47 2.67 2.14
CA SER A 163 18.14 3.39 0.90
C SER A 163 17.54 2.46 -0.14
N GLU A 164 16.72 3.03 -1.03
CA GLU A 164 16.39 2.42 -2.31
C GLU A 164 16.12 3.46 -3.41
N VAL A 165 16.25 3.02 -4.66
CA VAL A 165 15.61 3.65 -5.82
C VAL A 165 14.40 2.79 -6.19
N GLU A 166 13.20 3.33 -5.95
CA GLU A 166 11.93 2.61 -6.12
C GLU A 166 11.58 2.46 -7.60
N ARG A 167 11.14 1.26 -8.01
CA ARG A 167 11.04 0.89 -9.43
C ARG A 167 9.84 1.49 -10.14
N MET A 168 8.67 1.59 -9.51
CA MET A 168 7.43 2.05 -10.14
C MET A 168 7.47 3.52 -10.53
N PHE A 169 7.88 4.38 -9.61
CA PHE A 169 7.84 5.84 -9.75
C PHE A 169 9.23 6.46 -9.92
N ARG A 170 10.29 5.64 -9.82
CA ARG A 170 11.70 6.05 -9.98
C ARG A 170 12.13 7.13 -8.98
N THR A 171 11.42 7.20 -7.85
CA THR A 171 11.76 8.06 -6.70
C THR A 171 12.79 7.36 -5.82
N LYS A 172 13.63 8.13 -5.14
CA LYS A 172 14.58 7.61 -4.16
C LYS A 172 14.08 7.94 -2.76
N GLY A 173 14.28 7.03 -1.81
CA GLY A 173 13.95 7.27 -0.41
C GLY A 173 14.97 6.61 0.50
N MET A 174 15.19 7.27 1.62
CA MET A 174 16.22 6.93 2.59
C MET A 174 15.70 7.15 4.00
N GLN A 175 16.00 6.24 4.90
CA GLN A 175 15.76 6.38 6.33
C GLN A 175 17.04 6.06 7.11
N GLY A 176 17.43 6.97 8.00
CA GLY A 176 18.59 6.87 8.87
C GLY A 176 18.15 6.73 10.32
N PHE A 177 18.54 5.64 10.98
CA PHE A 177 18.28 5.38 12.39
C PHE A 177 19.47 5.85 13.22
N THR A 178 19.29 6.91 13.99
CA THR A 178 20.36 7.51 14.81
C THR A 178 20.12 7.24 16.30
N LEU A 179 21.15 6.74 16.98
CA LEU A 179 21.23 6.72 18.44
C LEU A 179 22.31 7.67 18.91
N TYR A 180 21.98 8.45 19.94
CA TYR A 180 22.90 9.36 20.62
C TYR A 180 23.50 8.70 21.86
N PRO A 181 24.69 9.11 22.32
CA PRO A 181 25.37 8.48 23.46
C PRO A 181 24.59 8.48 24.79
N ASP A 182 23.67 9.44 24.97
CA ASP A 182 23.01 9.75 26.24
C ASP A 182 21.48 9.90 26.13
N LYS A 183 20.86 9.53 25.00
CA LYS A 183 19.42 9.69 24.75
C LYS A 183 18.69 8.34 24.68
N ALA A 184 17.51 8.27 25.29
CA ALA A 184 16.61 7.11 25.30
C ALA A 184 15.55 7.19 24.19
N TYR A 185 15.96 7.55 22.97
CA TYR A 185 15.08 7.58 21.80
C TYR A 185 15.86 7.18 20.54
N VAL A 186 15.13 6.68 19.54
CA VAL A 186 15.63 6.53 18.17
C VAL A 186 15.18 7.76 17.39
N GLU A 187 16.13 8.49 16.80
CA GLU A 187 15.81 9.49 15.77
C GLU A 187 15.82 8.82 14.41
N ILE A 188 14.77 9.03 13.62
CA ILE A 188 14.67 8.57 12.24
C ILE A 188 14.71 9.79 11.33
N LYS A 189 15.84 9.96 10.64
CA LYS A 189 16.02 10.99 9.61
C LYS A 189 15.60 10.44 8.27
N VAL A 190 14.69 11.11 7.58
CA VAL A 190 14.16 10.65 6.30
C VAL A 190 14.49 11.63 5.19
N LYS A 191 14.80 11.11 4.00
CA LYS A 191 14.93 11.88 2.76
C LYS A 191 14.17 11.16 1.65
N VAL A 192 13.31 11.88 0.93
CA VAL A 192 12.68 11.41 -0.31
C VAL A 192 13.01 12.37 -1.44
N TYR A 193 13.38 11.83 -2.60
CA TYR A 193 13.90 12.58 -3.74
C TYR A 193 13.26 12.12 -5.05
N ASN A 194 12.74 13.06 -5.83
CA ASN A 194 12.23 12.78 -7.17
C ASN A 194 13.36 12.82 -8.20
N ARG A 195 13.85 11.65 -8.63
CA ARG A 195 14.91 11.57 -9.65
C ARG A 195 14.44 11.89 -11.06
N THR A 196 13.12 12.01 -11.27
CA THR A 196 12.51 12.07 -12.59
C THR A 196 12.32 13.50 -13.08
N ASN A 197 12.16 13.64 -14.40
CA ASN A 197 11.94 14.94 -15.03
C ASN A 197 10.52 15.48 -14.78
N PHE A 198 9.64 14.76 -14.07
CA PHE A 198 8.22 15.09 -13.94
C PHE A 198 7.77 15.03 -12.48
N PRO A 199 6.75 15.80 -12.06
CA PRO A 199 6.18 15.68 -10.72
C PRO A 199 5.82 14.23 -10.37
N GLN A 200 6.10 13.77 -9.16
CA GLN A 200 5.63 12.47 -8.68
C GLN A 200 4.71 12.69 -7.48
N THR A 201 3.76 11.78 -7.30
CA THR A 201 2.97 11.74 -6.07
C THR A 201 3.63 10.78 -5.10
N PHE A 202 3.55 11.04 -3.81
CA PHE A 202 4.03 10.14 -2.78
C PHE A 202 3.18 10.27 -1.53
N LEU A 203 3.20 9.23 -0.70
CA LEU A 203 2.80 9.29 0.69
C LEU A 203 3.93 8.75 1.55
N TRP A 204 3.97 9.18 2.81
CA TRP A 204 4.88 8.63 3.81
C TRP A 204 4.15 8.36 5.12
N TRP A 205 4.25 7.12 5.60
CA TRP A 205 3.82 6.73 6.93
C TRP A 205 4.88 5.83 7.60
N ALA A 206 5.19 6.10 8.86
CA ALA A 206 5.93 5.17 9.70
C ALA A 206 4.95 4.43 10.61
N ASN A 207 4.99 3.10 10.59
CA ASN A 207 4.01 2.23 11.24
C ASN A 207 4.68 1.37 12.33
N PRO A 208 4.96 1.93 13.51
CA PRO A 208 5.38 1.13 14.64
C PRO A 208 4.26 0.21 15.11
N ALA A 209 4.56 -1.09 15.14
CA ALA A 209 3.74 -2.07 15.84
C ALA A 209 4.08 -2.06 17.34
N VAL A 210 3.07 -2.19 18.19
CA VAL A 210 3.22 -2.32 19.65
C VAL A 210 2.38 -3.48 20.17
N VAL A 211 2.90 -4.19 21.17
CA VAL A 211 2.19 -5.26 21.87
C VAL A 211 0.95 -4.68 22.54
N VAL A 212 -0.17 -5.42 22.49
CA VAL A 212 -1.39 -5.03 23.18
C VAL A 212 -1.98 -6.15 24.02
N ASN A 213 -2.77 -5.77 25.01
CA ASN A 213 -3.46 -6.65 25.94
C ASN A 213 -4.64 -5.88 26.58
N ASP A 214 -5.27 -6.45 27.62
CA ASP A 214 -6.42 -5.84 28.31
C ASP A 214 -6.11 -4.54 29.11
N TYR A 215 -4.82 -4.25 29.30
CA TYR A 215 -4.26 -3.09 30.00
C TYR A 215 -3.71 -2.03 29.04
N TYR A 216 -3.71 -2.30 27.73
CA TYR A 216 -3.22 -1.36 26.74
C TYR A 216 -4.24 -0.24 26.46
N LYS A 217 -3.73 0.99 26.36
CA LYS A 217 -4.48 2.15 25.89
C LYS A 217 -3.66 3.07 24.99
N SER A 218 -4.31 3.54 23.93
CA SER A 218 -3.79 4.54 23.00
C SER A 218 -3.70 5.91 23.66
N VAL A 219 -2.60 6.62 23.41
CA VAL A 219 -2.33 7.96 23.93
C VAL A 219 -2.33 8.95 22.77
N PHE A 220 -3.50 9.54 22.52
CA PHE A 220 -3.65 10.66 21.58
C PHE A 220 -3.57 12.00 22.33
N PRO A 221 -3.16 13.08 21.65
CA PRO A 221 -3.15 14.41 22.23
C PRO A 221 -4.51 14.86 22.81
N PRO A 222 -4.50 15.74 23.84
CA PRO A 222 -5.74 16.18 24.50
C PRO A 222 -6.73 16.95 23.61
N ASP A 223 -6.31 17.46 22.46
CA ASP A 223 -7.18 18.19 21.51
C ASP A 223 -7.92 17.30 20.50
N ILE A 224 -7.62 16.00 20.51
CA ILE A 224 -8.33 15.00 19.71
C ILE A 224 -9.67 14.67 20.34
N HIS A 225 -10.74 15.13 19.71
CA HIS A 225 -12.14 14.94 20.12
C HIS A 225 -12.93 14.06 19.13
N ALA A 226 -12.39 13.82 17.94
CA ALA A 226 -12.97 13.00 16.90
C ALA A 226 -11.88 12.28 16.10
N VAL A 227 -12.25 11.14 15.53
CA VAL A 227 -11.40 10.31 14.67
C VAL A 227 -12.17 9.89 13.43
N PHE A 228 -11.47 9.82 12.30
CA PHE A 228 -11.97 9.30 11.05
C PHE A 228 -11.64 7.82 10.90
N ASP A 229 -12.46 7.14 10.09
CA ASP A 229 -12.12 5.84 9.54
C ASP A 229 -11.17 5.97 8.32
N HIS A 230 -10.80 4.83 7.74
CA HIS A 230 -10.00 4.79 6.53
C HIS A 230 -10.66 5.54 5.38
N GLY A 231 -9.98 6.56 4.84
CA GLY A 231 -10.51 7.39 3.75
C GLY A 231 -11.55 8.44 4.17
N LYS A 232 -11.71 8.76 5.47
CA LYS A 232 -12.63 9.81 5.98
C LYS A 232 -14.12 9.56 5.60
N ARG A 233 -14.57 8.31 5.53
CA ARG A 233 -15.94 7.91 5.16
C ARG A 233 -16.92 7.99 6.34
N GLU A 234 -16.45 7.69 7.53
CA GLU A 234 -17.20 7.77 8.79
C GLU A 234 -16.37 8.51 9.85
N VAL A 235 -17.07 9.11 10.82
CA VAL A 235 -16.46 9.85 11.93
C VAL A 235 -17.03 9.33 13.25
N SER A 236 -16.16 9.20 14.25
CA SER A 236 -16.55 8.87 15.62
C SER A 236 -15.96 9.86 16.61
N THR A 237 -16.63 10.07 17.73
CA THR A 237 -16.08 10.82 18.86
C THR A 237 -14.96 10.01 19.53
N PHE A 238 -13.94 10.69 20.04
CA PHE A 238 -12.80 10.08 20.70
C PHE A 238 -12.51 10.78 22.05
N PRO A 239 -12.12 10.06 23.11
CA PRO A 239 -11.90 8.61 23.19
C PRO A 239 -13.18 7.80 23.37
N ILE A 240 -14.31 8.45 23.68
CA ILE A 240 -15.60 7.77 23.88
C ILE A 240 -16.37 7.77 22.57
N ALA A 241 -16.50 6.60 21.94
CA ALA A 241 -17.34 6.41 20.76
C ALA A 241 -18.81 6.28 21.15
N THR A 242 -19.69 6.81 20.31
CA THR A 242 -21.15 6.66 20.41
C THR A 242 -21.73 6.34 19.03
N GLY A 243 -22.89 5.70 18.98
CA GLY A 243 -23.51 5.28 17.73
C GLY A 243 -22.84 4.07 17.09
N THR A 244 -22.81 4.00 15.77
CA THR A 244 -22.21 2.90 15.01
C THR A 244 -20.92 3.35 14.36
N TYR A 245 -19.87 2.53 14.47
CA TYR A 245 -18.57 2.77 13.83
C TYR A 245 -17.99 1.42 13.39
N TYR A 246 -17.51 1.31 12.14
CA TYR A 246 -17.07 0.01 11.56
C TYR A 246 -18.14 -1.09 11.68
N LYS A 247 -19.42 -0.73 11.47
CA LYS A 247 -20.59 -1.62 11.60
C LYS A 247 -20.76 -2.24 13.02
N HIS A 248 -20.05 -1.76 14.03
CA HIS A 248 -20.22 -2.16 15.42
C HIS A 248 -20.96 -1.10 16.24
N ASP A 249 -21.81 -1.53 17.17
CA ASP A 249 -22.63 -0.65 18.00
C ASP A 249 -21.87 -0.23 19.28
N TYR A 250 -21.52 1.05 19.34
CA TYR A 250 -20.90 1.72 20.49
C TYR A 250 -21.87 2.69 21.20
N SER A 251 -23.18 2.59 20.96
CA SER A 251 -24.20 3.51 21.53
C SER A 251 -24.19 3.63 23.05
N ALA A 252 -23.64 2.65 23.77
CA ALA A 252 -23.47 2.68 25.22
C ALA A 252 -22.41 3.69 25.72
N GLY A 253 -21.62 4.30 24.83
CA GLY A 253 -20.51 5.18 25.19
C GLY A 253 -19.29 4.36 25.59
N VAL A 254 -18.52 3.92 24.60
CA VAL A 254 -17.40 2.99 24.80
C VAL A 254 -16.07 3.72 24.62
N ASP A 255 -15.16 3.54 25.57
CA ASP A 255 -13.79 4.04 25.46
C ASP A 255 -12.99 3.20 24.46
N ILE A 256 -12.96 3.65 23.21
CA ILE A 256 -12.29 2.98 22.08
C ILE A 256 -10.78 3.21 22.06
N SER A 257 -10.23 4.00 23.00
CA SER A 257 -8.79 4.08 23.21
C SER A 257 -8.21 2.80 23.85
N LYS A 258 -9.06 1.96 24.45
CA LYS A 258 -8.64 0.70 25.10
C LYS A 258 -8.79 -0.48 24.13
N TYR A 259 -7.72 -1.24 23.91
CA TYR A 259 -7.71 -2.35 22.95
C TYR A 259 -8.85 -3.37 23.19
N LYS A 260 -9.05 -3.79 24.44
CA LYS A 260 -10.10 -4.77 24.81
C LYS A 260 -11.53 -4.38 24.47
N ASN A 261 -11.77 -3.09 24.19
CA ASN A 261 -13.09 -2.58 23.84
C ASN A 261 -13.35 -2.57 22.32
N VAL A 262 -12.41 -3.05 21.51
CA VAL A 262 -12.42 -2.96 20.04
C VAL A 262 -12.47 -4.38 19.44
N PRO A 263 -13.66 -4.99 19.32
CA PRO A 263 -13.79 -6.41 18.96
C PRO A 263 -13.65 -6.69 17.45
N VAL A 264 -13.65 -5.65 16.62
CA VAL A 264 -13.63 -5.75 15.14
C VAL A 264 -12.44 -4.96 14.57
N PRO A 265 -11.99 -5.26 13.34
CA PRO A 265 -10.95 -4.47 12.68
C PRO A 265 -11.35 -3.00 12.62
N THR A 266 -10.50 -2.13 13.15
CA THR A 266 -10.85 -0.71 13.36
C THR A 266 -9.63 0.18 13.16
N SER A 267 -9.85 1.34 12.55
CA SER A 267 -8.86 2.39 12.44
C SER A 267 -9.33 3.70 13.06
N TYR A 268 -8.39 4.46 13.62
CA TYR A 268 -8.61 5.80 14.17
C TYR A 268 -7.60 6.77 13.54
N MET A 269 -8.05 7.69 12.71
CA MET A 269 -7.22 8.79 12.22
C MET A 269 -7.61 10.07 12.94
N ALA A 270 -6.68 10.66 13.68
CA ALA A 270 -6.98 11.86 14.46
C ALA A 270 -7.34 13.05 13.55
N VAL A 271 -8.38 13.79 13.95
CA VAL A 271 -8.69 15.10 13.36
C VAL A 271 -7.65 16.10 13.87
N LEU A 272 -6.92 16.76 12.95
CA LEU A 272 -5.92 17.84 13.16
C LEU A 272 -5.59 18.19 14.62
N SER A 273 -4.34 17.95 15.01
CA SER A 273 -3.81 18.25 16.36
C SER A 273 -2.67 19.26 16.30
N GLU A 274 -2.65 20.21 17.23
CA GLU A 274 -1.57 21.19 17.43
C GLU A 274 -0.39 20.62 18.24
N PHE A 275 -0.53 19.39 18.75
CA PHE A 275 0.51 18.69 19.49
C PHE A 275 1.39 17.82 18.58
N ASP A 276 2.65 17.67 19.00
CA ASP A 276 3.70 16.97 18.27
C ASP A 276 3.77 15.46 18.56
N PHE A 277 2.86 14.87 19.35
CA PHE A 277 3.02 13.49 19.84
C PHE A 277 1.81 12.57 19.61
N VAL A 278 2.07 11.26 19.60
CA VAL A 278 1.07 10.18 19.70
C VAL A 278 1.75 8.92 20.24
N GLY A 279 1.04 8.05 20.95
CA GLY A 279 1.67 6.85 21.50
C GLY A 279 0.70 5.83 22.07
N GLY A 280 1.23 4.97 22.92
CA GLY A 280 0.50 3.95 23.67
C GLY A 280 1.04 3.78 25.07
N TYR A 281 0.25 3.19 25.95
CA TYR A 281 0.62 2.88 27.33
C TYR A 281 0.04 1.55 27.78
N GLU A 282 0.82 0.77 28.52
CA GLU A 282 0.44 -0.50 29.14
C GLU A 282 0.36 -0.30 30.66
N ASP A 283 -0.85 -0.30 31.24
CA ASP A 283 -1.05 -0.05 32.68
C ASP A 283 -0.40 -1.14 33.57
N ASP A 284 -0.23 -2.37 33.08
CA ASP A 284 0.35 -3.50 33.83
C ASP A 284 1.88 -3.47 33.87
N VAL A 285 2.52 -2.85 32.89
CA VAL A 285 3.99 -2.70 32.81
C VAL A 285 4.43 -1.27 33.19
N GLU A 286 3.48 -0.34 33.30
CA GLU A 286 3.69 1.08 33.55
C GLU A 286 4.65 1.74 32.54
N ALA A 287 4.57 1.35 31.28
CA ALA A 287 5.45 1.80 30.20
C ALA A 287 4.75 1.82 28.83
N GLY A 288 5.38 2.45 27.84
CA GLY A 288 4.82 2.53 26.49
C GLY A 288 5.79 3.00 25.43
N LEU A 289 5.28 3.19 24.21
CA LEU A 289 5.96 3.82 23.08
C LEU A 289 5.34 5.20 22.85
N LEU A 290 6.18 6.21 22.69
CA LEU A 290 5.77 7.54 22.22
C LEU A 290 6.49 7.89 20.92
N HIS A 291 5.73 8.48 20.00
CA HIS A 291 6.25 9.19 18.84
C HIS A 291 6.18 10.70 19.09
N VAL A 292 7.22 11.42 18.66
CA VAL A 292 7.24 12.89 18.64
C VAL A 292 7.79 13.38 17.29
N ALA A 293 7.09 14.30 16.64
CA ALA A 293 7.53 15.02 15.45
C ALA A 293 6.76 16.33 15.27
N ASN A 294 7.38 17.32 14.61
CA ASN A 294 6.74 18.60 14.30
C ASN A 294 5.44 18.38 13.51
N HIS A 295 4.29 18.73 14.08
CA HIS A 295 2.97 18.51 13.48
C HIS A 295 2.73 19.28 12.17
N HIS A 296 3.49 20.35 11.87
CA HIS A 296 3.42 21.01 10.57
C HIS A 296 4.02 20.17 9.43
N VAL A 297 4.89 19.19 9.78
CA VAL A 297 5.49 18.25 8.82
C VAL A 297 4.86 16.87 8.97
N SER A 298 4.61 16.41 10.20
CA SER A 298 4.00 15.11 10.52
C SER A 298 2.62 15.28 11.19
N PRO A 299 1.60 15.77 10.46
CA PRO A 299 0.28 15.98 11.04
C PRO A 299 -0.48 14.66 11.29
N GLY A 300 -0.21 13.62 10.49
CA GLY A 300 -0.93 12.35 10.53
C GLY A 300 -0.66 11.56 11.81
N LYS A 301 -1.72 11.25 12.56
CA LYS A 301 -1.70 10.43 13.78
C LYS A 301 -2.80 9.38 13.64
N LYS A 302 -2.41 8.11 13.55
CA LYS A 302 -3.33 7.02 13.26
C LYS A 302 -3.08 5.82 14.17
N GLN A 303 -4.15 5.09 14.45
CA GLN A 303 -4.08 3.74 14.98
C GLN A 303 -4.83 2.77 14.07
N TRP A 304 -4.33 1.54 13.96
CA TRP A 304 -5.02 0.44 13.32
C TRP A 304 -4.87 -0.87 14.11
N THR A 305 -5.92 -1.69 14.12
CA THR A 305 -5.93 -3.02 14.76
C THR A 305 -6.87 -3.98 14.04
N TRP A 306 -6.55 -5.27 14.08
CA TRP A 306 -7.46 -6.36 13.70
C TRP A 306 -8.63 -6.55 14.67
N GLY A 307 -8.56 -5.93 15.86
CA GLY A 307 -9.53 -6.07 16.95
C GLY A 307 -9.25 -7.27 17.85
N CYS A 308 -9.89 -7.31 19.02
CA CYS A 308 -9.69 -8.36 20.03
C CYS A 308 -10.65 -9.56 19.90
N GLY A 309 -11.56 -9.54 18.91
CA GLY A 309 -12.50 -10.63 18.62
C GLY A 309 -11.84 -11.80 17.86
N ASP A 310 -12.63 -12.85 17.60
CA ASP A 310 -12.15 -14.09 16.96
C ASP A 310 -11.51 -13.84 15.58
N PHE A 311 -12.07 -12.93 14.78
CA PHE A 311 -11.45 -12.49 13.51
C PHE A 311 -10.03 -11.94 13.70
N GLY A 312 -9.81 -11.07 14.69
CA GLY A 312 -8.50 -10.49 14.94
C GLY A 312 -7.50 -11.50 15.48
N GLN A 313 -7.94 -12.37 16.39
CA GLN A 313 -7.13 -13.48 16.90
C GLN A 313 -6.73 -14.46 15.80
N ALA A 314 -7.55 -14.64 14.77
CA ALA A 314 -7.17 -15.44 13.59
C ALA A 314 -6.04 -14.77 12.79
N TRP A 315 -6.13 -13.46 12.55
CA TRP A 315 -5.04 -12.71 11.91
C TRP A 315 -3.74 -12.74 12.71
N ASP A 316 -3.80 -12.65 14.04
CA ASP A 316 -2.62 -12.78 14.89
C ASP A 316 -1.92 -14.14 14.65
N ARG A 317 -2.67 -15.24 14.58
CA ARG A 317 -2.13 -16.59 14.28
C ARG A 317 -1.52 -16.70 12.88
N ASN A 318 -2.01 -15.93 11.91
CA ASN A 318 -1.44 -15.91 10.56
C ASN A 318 -0.13 -15.12 10.48
N LEU A 319 0.07 -14.15 11.38
CA LEU A 319 1.20 -13.20 11.34
C LEU A 319 2.29 -13.49 12.37
N THR A 320 1.99 -14.25 13.43
CA THR A 320 2.98 -14.75 14.39
C THR A 320 2.63 -16.17 14.84
N ASP A 321 3.55 -16.82 15.53
CA ASP A 321 3.33 -18.12 16.16
C ASP A 321 2.93 -17.98 17.65
N GLU A 322 3.62 -17.11 18.39
CA GLU A 322 3.53 -17.06 19.86
C GLU A 322 3.55 -15.63 20.45
N ASP A 323 3.78 -14.57 19.67
CA ASP A 323 4.02 -13.21 20.22
C ASP A 323 2.75 -12.41 20.56
N GLY A 324 1.57 -12.93 20.17
CA GLY A 324 0.27 -12.37 20.55
C GLY A 324 -0.20 -11.19 19.68
N PRO A 325 -1.22 -10.45 20.15
CA PRO A 325 -1.81 -9.36 19.39
C PRO A 325 -0.94 -8.09 19.40
N TYR A 326 -1.13 -7.28 18.37
CA TYR A 326 -0.50 -5.97 18.24
C TYR A 326 -1.51 -4.93 17.71
N ILE A 327 -1.16 -3.66 17.86
CA ILE A 327 -1.71 -2.58 17.03
C ILE A 327 -0.59 -1.86 16.28
N GLU A 328 -0.96 -1.08 15.27
CA GLU A 328 -0.07 -0.16 14.58
C GLU A 328 -0.38 1.28 14.98
N LEU A 329 0.61 2.01 15.51
CA LEU A 329 0.54 3.43 15.86
C LEU A 329 1.17 4.28 14.74
N MET A 330 0.44 4.46 13.65
CA MET A 330 0.97 5.01 12.40
C MET A 330 1.09 6.54 12.43
N THR A 331 2.15 7.06 11.80
CA THR A 331 2.49 8.50 11.80
C THR A 331 2.78 9.00 10.38
N GLY A 332 1.98 9.97 9.92
CA GLY A 332 1.97 10.45 8.53
C GLY A 332 2.70 11.77 8.35
N VAL A 333 3.30 11.98 7.18
CA VAL A 333 4.12 13.17 6.85
C VAL A 333 3.64 13.83 5.56
N TYR A 334 3.47 15.16 5.59
CA TYR A 334 2.78 15.99 4.59
C TYR A 334 1.32 15.66 4.33
N THR A 335 0.77 14.67 5.04
CA THR A 335 -0.63 14.24 4.95
C THR A 335 -1.15 13.83 6.33
N ASP A 336 -2.44 14.12 6.60
CA ASP A 336 -3.06 13.86 7.90
C ASP A 336 -3.85 12.54 7.94
N ASN A 337 -4.13 11.94 6.79
CA ASN A 337 -4.93 10.74 6.67
C ASN A 337 -4.40 9.78 5.58
N GLN A 338 -4.99 8.59 5.52
CA GLN A 338 -4.62 7.52 4.60
C GLN A 338 -5.88 7.00 3.86
N PRO A 339 -5.86 6.93 2.52
CA PRO A 339 -4.78 7.34 1.61
C PRO A 339 -4.88 8.82 1.25
N ASP A 340 -3.96 9.65 1.76
CA ASP A 340 -3.70 10.98 1.18
C ASP A 340 -2.28 10.99 0.62
N PHE A 341 -2.10 11.67 -0.52
CA PHE A 341 -0.79 11.83 -1.19
C PHE A 341 -0.42 13.31 -1.27
N SER A 342 0.89 13.58 -1.30
CA SER A 342 1.47 14.88 -1.62
C SER A 342 2.23 14.81 -2.95
N TRP A 343 2.55 15.98 -3.51
CA TRP A 343 3.44 16.13 -4.65
C TRP A 343 4.91 16.22 -4.25
N LEU A 344 5.78 15.77 -5.15
CA LEU A 344 7.22 15.94 -5.17
C LEU A 344 7.63 16.42 -6.58
N HIS A 345 8.02 17.68 -6.72
CA HIS A 345 8.40 18.30 -7.99
C HIS A 345 9.66 17.67 -8.59
N PRO A 346 9.97 17.85 -9.90
CA PRO A 346 11.18 17.31 -10.51
C PRO A 346 12.42 17.70 -9.71
N PHE A 347 13.22 16.71 -9.32
CA PHE A 347 14.44 16.90 -8.53
C PHE A 347 14.27 17.56 -7.15
N GLU A 348 13.05 17.63 -6.63
CA GLU A 348 12.79 18.06 -5.26
C GLU A 348 13.22 16.98 -4.27
N GLU A 349 13.84 17.42 -3.17
CA GLU A 349 14.07 16.63 -1.98
C GLU A 349 13.19 17.15 -0.83
N LYS A 350 12.50 16.23 -0.16
CA LYS A 350 11.84 16.51 1.13
C LYS A 350 12.54 15.69 2.22
N SER A 351 12.81 16.33 3.36
CA SER A 351 13.46 15.69 4.50
C SER A 351 12.85 16.13 5.82
N TRP A 352 12.90 15.24 6.81
CA TRP A 352 12.33 15.46 8.15
C TRP A 352 12.91 14.47 9.16
N SER A 353 12.53 14.65 10.43
CA SER A 353 12.92 13.78 11.53
C SER A 353 11.69 13.35 12.34
N GLN A 354 11.69 12.10 12.78
CA GLN A 354 10.70 11.54 13.70
C GLN A 354 11.43 10.88 14.88
N TYR A 355 10.90 11.00 16.08
CA TYR A 355 11.49 10.42 17.29
C TYR A 355 10.57 9.33 17.83
N PHE A 356 11.11 8.12 18.03
CA PHE A 356 10.41 7.00 18.65
C PHE A 356 11.12 6.62 19.94
N MET A 357 10.40 6.58 21.06
CA MET A 357 11.02 6.42 22.37
C MET A 357 10.20 5.51 23.30
N PRO A 358 10.85 4.61 24.05
CA PRO A 358 10.23 4.07 25.24
C PRO A 358 10.03 5.19 26.26
N TYR A 359 8.93 5.12 26.99
CA TYR A 359 8.74 5.92 28.18
C TYR A 359 8.08 5.10 29.27
N SER A 360 8.23 5.59 30.50
CA SER A 360 7.82 4.90 31.71
C SER A 360 7.07 5.84 32.60
N ASP A 361 6.19 5.30 33.45
CA ASP A 361 5.65 5.99 34.63
C ASP A 361 4.73 7.20 34.40
N VAL A 362 4.79 7.88 33.25
CA VAL A 362 4.02 9.12 32.94
C VAL A 362 2.52 8.89 32.78
N GLU A 363 2.10 7.65 32.52
CA GLU A 363 0.72 7.30 32.18
C GLU A 363 0.26 8.04 30.90
N TYR A 364 -0.94 8.62 30.91
CA TYR A 364 -1.55 9.32 29.79
C TYR A 364 -0.95 10.72 29.57
N VAL A 365 0.11 10.77 28.76
CA VAL A 365 0.84 11.99 28.38
C VAL A 365 -0.11 13.12 27.95
N LYS A 366 0.10 14.31 28.53
CA LYS A 366 -0.66 15.53 28.21
C LYS A 366 0.05 16.44 27.23
N ASN A 367 1.38 16.47 27.29
CA ASN A 367 2.22 17.07 26.27
C ASN A 367 3.60 16.36 26.25
N ALA A 368 4.28 16.42 25.11
CA ALA A 368 5.62 15.89 24.96
C ALA A 368 6.45 16.67 23.93
N THR A 369 7.75 16.76 24.21
CA THR A 369 8.81 17.05 23.24
C THR A 369 9.73 15.84 23.13
N LYS A 370 10.74 15.89 22.26
CA LYS A 370 11.75 14.82 22.19
C LYS A 370 12.58 14.66 23.48
N ASP A 371 12.59 15.68 24.33
CA ASP A 371 13.41 15.73 25.55
C ASP A 371 12.59 15.46 26.83
N VAL A 372 11.33 15.92 26.88
CA VAL A 372 10.49 15.91 28.10
C VAL A 372 9.06 15.45 27.79
N LEU A 373 8.52 14.59 28.64
CA LEU A 373 7.13 14.13 28.62
C LEU A 373 6.48 14.49 29.97
N ALA A 374 5.23 14.94 29.95
CA ALA A 374 4.53 15.28 31.18
C ALA A 374 3.06 14.87 31.19
N ASN A 375 2.60 14.49 32.37
CA ASN A 375 1.19 14.30 32.70
C ASN A 375 0.85 15.09 33.96
N ILE A 376 -0.21 15.89 33.89
CA ILE A 376 -0.79 16.61 35.02
C ILE A 376 -2.28 16.27 35.09
N ASN A 377 -2.73 15.91 36.29
CA ASN A 377 -4.14 15.64 36.55
C ASN A 377 -4.52 16.13 37.95
N VAL A 378 -5.67 16.80 38.06
CA VAL A 378 -6.24 17.21 39.35
C VAL A 378 -7.53 16.45 39.57
N LYS A 379 -7.63 15.74 40.69
CA LYS A 379 -8.83 15.01 41.08
C LYS A 379 -9.06 15.14 42.58
N ASP A 380 -10.30 15.41 42.98
CA ASP A 380 -10.72 15.48 44.38
C ASP A 380 -9.86 16.40 45.26
N GLY A 381 -9.40 17.54 44.72
CA GLY A 381 -8.55 18.51 45.41
C GLY A 381 -7.05 18.19 45.43
N VAL A 382 -6.64 17.07 44.82
CA VAL A 382 -5.24 16.62 44.75
C VAL A 382 -4.77 16.60 43.30
N GLY A 383 -3.76 17.41 43.02
CA GLY A 383 -3.00 17.41 41.78
C GLY A 383 -1.88 16.39 41.81
N ASN A 384 -1.72 15.64 40.72
CA ASN A 384 -0.60 14.76 40.46
C ASN A 384 0.15 15.28 39.22
N ILE A 385 1.47 15.39 39.31
CA ILE A 385 2.37 15.74 38.21
C ILE A 385 3.43 14.65 38.07
N ILE A 386 3.57 14.16 36.85
CA ILE A 386 4.61 13.20 36.46
C ILE A 386 5.40 13.79 35.30
N VAL A 387 6.72 13.84 35.46
CA VAL A 387 7.66 14.35 34.45
C VAL A 387 8.75 13.31 34.19
N TYR A 388 8.92 12.96 32.93
CA TYR A 388 9.94 12.04 32.43
C TYR A 388 10.82 12.77 31.42
N THR A 389 12.11 12.44 31.39
CA THR A 389 13.07 12.98 30.43
C THR A 389 13.76 11.86 29.66
N THR A 390 14.03 12.08 28.37
CA THR A 390 14.69 11.09 27.51
C THR A 390 16.21 11.05 27.69
N SER A 391 16.75 11.86 28.59
CA SER A 391 18.15 11.84 29.01
C SER A 391 18.28 12.34 30.43
N LYS A 392 19.48 12.28 31.01
CA LYS A 392 19.71 12.82 32.34
C LYS A 392 19.71 14.34 32.28
N PHE A 393 18.75 14.97 32.95
CA PHE A 393 18.70 16.41 33.18
C PHE A 393 18.89 16.69 34.68
N GLU A 394 19.90 17.50 34.99
CA GLU A 394 20.13 17.99 36.35
C GLU A 394 19.40 19.32 36.55
N GLY A 395 18.83 19.53 37.73
CA GLY A 395 18.22 20.81 38.10
C GLY A 395 16.98 21.21 37.28
N VAL A 396 16.15 20.27 36.85
CA VAL A 396 14.88 20.55 36.14
C VAL A 396 13.90 21.26 37.07
N ARG A 397 13.44 22.46 36.71
CA ARG A 397 12.42 23.19 37.47
C ARG A 397 11.03 22.89 36.90
N ILE A 398 10.16 22.34 37.73
CA ILE A 398 8.75 22.07 37.46
C ILE A 398 7.92 23.16 38.13
N LEU A 399 7.32 24.04 37.33
CA LEU A 399 6.50 25.15 37.79
C LEU A 399 5.04 24.93 37.35
N ILE A 400 4.10 25.05 38.28
CA ILE A 400 2.66 25.04 38.01
C ILE A 400 2.07 26.34 38.55
N GLN A 401 1.38 27.07 37.68
CA GLN A 401 0.71 28.32 38.01
C GLN A 401 -0.78 28.25 37.67
N ASP A 402 -1.61 29.00 38.40
CA ASP A 402 -2.99 29.26 37.98
C ASP A 402 -3.06 30.32 36.86
N LYS A 403 -4.25 30.58 36.33
CA LYS A 403 -4.47 31.59 35.28
C LYS A 403 -4.05 33.00 35.72
N SER A 404 -4.07 33.27 37.02
CA SER A 404 -3.68 34.54 37.63
C SER A 404 -2.16 34.65 37.89
N ASN A 405 -1.37 33.67 37.41
CA ASN A 405 0.08 33.53 37.61
C ASN A 405 0.50 33.28 39.07
N ASN A 406 -0.41 32.87 39.96
CA ASN A 406 -0.03 32.45 41.31
C ASN A 406 0.62 31.07 41.24
N THR A 407 1.76 30.91 41.91
CA THR A 407 2.46 29.63 42.01
C THR A 407 1.66 28.64 42.87
N VAL A 408 1.25 27.54 42.26
CA VAL A 408 0.60 26.40 42.93
C VAL A 408 1.64 25.36 43.34
N PHE A 409 2.64 25.12 42.49
CA PHE A 409 3.73 24.19 42.74
C PHE A 409 5.00 24.69 42.05
N ASP A 410 6.15 24.61 42.74
CA ASP A 410 7.46 24.97 42.18
C ASP A 410 8.53 24.09 42.84
N LYS A 411 9.18 23.26 42.04
CA LYS A 411 10.19 22.33 42.55
C LYS A 411 11.28 22.07 41.53
N THR A 412 12.51 22.03 42.01
CA THR A 412 13.68 21.64 41.22
C THR A 412 14.11 20.22 41.57
N VAL A 413 14.29 19.37 40.56
CA VAL A 413 14.66 17.95 40.72
C VAL A 413 15.56 17.49 39.57
N ASP A 414 16.36 16.47 39.83
CA ASP A 414 17.09 15.75 38.78
C ASP A 414 16.19 14.65 38.21
N ILE A 415 16.11 14.55 36.88
CA ILE A 415 15.25 13.60 36.18
C ILE A 415 16.09 12.84 35.16
N SER A 416 15.82 11.54 35.00
CA SER A 416 16.47 10.70 33.98
C SER A 416 15.49 9.62 33.49
N PRO A 417 15.82 8.89 32.41
CA PRO A 417 15.03 7.73 31.98
C PRO A 417 14.86 6.66 33.08
N GLU A 418 15.77 6.60 34.04
CA GLU A 418 15.74 5.67 35.18
C GLU A 418 14.97 6.21 36.39
N ASN A 419 14.81 7.54 36.48
CA ASN A 419 14.24 8.22 37.64
C ASN A 419 13.24 9.30 37.21
N THR A 420 11.97 8.92 37.13
CA THR A 420 10.85 9.80 36.80
C THR A 420 10.44 10.65 38.00
N ALA A 421 10.20 11.94 37.81
CA ALA A 421 9.71 12.82 38.87
C ALA A 421 8.20 12.65 39.05
N LYS A 422 7.76 12.16 40.22
CA LYS A 422 6.35 12.04 40.61
C LYS A 422 6.08 12.91 41.84
N HIS A 423 5.21 13.90 41.72
CA HIS A 423 4.82 14.77 42.84
C HIS A 423 3.32 14.97 42.95
N GLN A 424 2.86 15.19 44.17
CA GLN A 424 1.51 15.60 44.50
C GLN A 424 1.51 17.04 44.99
N PHE A 425 0.42 17.76 44.71
CA PHE A 425 0.18 19.11 45.20
C PHE A 425 -1.31 19.28 45.52
N GLU A 426 -1.63 20.14 46.48
CA GLU A 426 -3.02 20.46 46.79
C GLU A 426 -3.51 21.57 45.86
N TYR A 427 -4.69 21.39 45.28
CA TYR A 427 -5.33 22.43 44.48
C TYR A 427 -6.85 22.29 44.54
N THR A 428 -7.50 23.29 45.13
CA THR A 428 -8.96 23.36 45.29
C THR A 428 -9.58 24.50 44.48
N GLY A 429 -8.79 25.18 43.64
CA GLY A 429 -9.27 26.23 42.76
C GLY A 429 -10.00 25.68 41.53
N ASP A 430 -10.84 26.52 40.92
CA ASP A 430 -11.58 26.18 39.70
C ASP A 430 -10.89 26.70 38.42
N GLU A 431 -9.76 27.42 38.55
CA GLU A 431 -9.00 27.92 37.40
C GLU A 431 -8.21 26.80 36.72
N TYR A 432 -7.92 26.98 35.42
CA TYR A 432 -6.97 26.10 34.76
C TYR A 432 -5.54 26.40 35.22
N LEU A 433 -4.74 25.34 35.25
CA LEU A 433 -3.31 25.35 35.56
C LEU A 433 -2.47 25.40 34.27
N VAL A 434 -1.34 26.10 34.35
CA VAL A 434 -0.26 26.10 33.38
C VAL A 434 0.95 25.42 34.01
N LEU A 435 1.39 24.33 33.39
CA LEU A 435 2.62 23.61 33.70
C LEU A 435 3.73 24.12 32.78
N SER A 436 4.84 24.58 33.34
CA SER A 436 6.05 24.97 32.61
C SER A 436 7.26 24.24 33.19
N ILE A 437 8.03 23.58 32.33
CA ILE A 437 9.20 22.79 32.71
C ILE A 437 10.45 23.44 32.10
N PHE A 438 11.44 23.73 32.93
CA PHE A 438 12.68 24.39 32.53
C PHE A 438 13.90 23.53 32.82
N ASP A 439 14.95 23.65 32.01
CA ASP A 439 16.27 23.14 32.36
C ASP A 439 16.96 24.00 33.45
N ASN A 440 18.18 23.60 33.84
CA ASN A 440 18.99 24.31 34.83
C ASN A 440 19.47 25.70 34.39
N GLU A 441 19.44 26.00 33.09
CA GLU A 441 19.77 27.31 32.52
C GLU A 441 18.54 28.21 32.39
N GLY A 442 17.34 27.70 32.71
CA GLY A 442 16.08 28.43 32.64
C GLY A 442 15.44 28.44 31.25
N LYS A 443 15.89 27.59 30.32
CA LYS A 443 15.25 27.40 29.02
C LYS A 443 13.99 26.55 29.20
N LEU A 444 12.88 27.01 28.63
CA LEU A 444 11.61 26.27 28.61
C LEU A 444 11.76 25.03 27.72
N LEU A 445 11.53 23.85 28.31
CA LEU A 445 11.56 22.55 27.63
C LEU A 445 10.18 22.07 27.19
N LEU A 446 9.16 22.35 28.00
CA LEU A 446 7.77 21.95 27.75
C LEU A 446 6.81 22.86 28.52
N GLU A 447 5.70 23.22 27.88
CA GLU A 447 4.59 23.94 28.52
C GLU A 447 3.26 23.25 28.19
N TYR A 448 2.34 23.20 29.15
CA TYR A 448 1.00 22.65 28.94
C TYR A 448 -0.03 23.38 29.78
N SER A 449 -1.18 23.69 29.18
CA SER A 449 -2.32 24.29 29.87
C SER A 449 -3.44 23.27 30.02
N THR A 450 -3.93 23.07 31.24
CA THR A 450 -5.10 22.23 31.57
C THR A 450 -6.44 22.87 31.17
N LYS A 451 -6.40 24.06 30.56
CA LYS A 451 -7.59 24.75 30.06
C LYS A 451 -8.41 23.81 29.18
N GLU A 452 -9.69 23.68 29.53
CA GLU A 452 -10.64 22.93 28.73
C GLU A 452 -10.69 23.51 27.31
N LEU A 453 -10.45 22.65 26.33
CA LEU A 453 -10.45 23.06 24.93
C LEU A 453 -11.89 23.31 24.46
N PRO A 454 -12.12 24.32 23.61
CA PRO A 454 -13.46 24.59 23.10
C PRO A 454 -14.00 23.35 22.39
N LYS A 455 -15.26 23.01 22.66
CA LYS A 455 -15.95 21.95 21.93
C LYS A 455 -15.95 22.32 20.45
N LYS A 456 -15.23 21.54 19.65
CA LYS A 456 -15.26 21.60 18.19
C LYS A 456 -16.39 20.71 17.69
N GLU A 457 -17.07 21.15 16.63
CA GLU A 457 -18.03 20.29 15.93
C GLU A 457 -17.27 19.13 15.29
N THR A 458 -17.86 17.93 15.37
CA THR A 458 -17.35 16.76 14.67
C THR A 458 -17.32 17.07 13.16
N PRO A 459 -16.18 16.89 12.48
CA PRO A 459 -16.08 17.19 11.06
C PRO A 459 -16.99 16.27 10.24
N GLU A 460 -17.40 16.75 9.06
CA GLU A 460 -18.16 15.95 8.10
C GLU A 460 -17.26 14.92 7.39
N PRO A 461 -17.80 13.76 7.00
CA PRO A 461 -17.13 12.83 6.10
C PRO A 461 -16.70 13.47 4.76
N ALA A 462 -15.69 12.87 4.13
CA ALA A 462 -15.25 13.24 2.80
C ALA A 462 -16.37 13.05 1.76
N LYS A 463 -16.38 13.92 0.75
CA LYS A 463 -17.36 13.88 -0.35
C LYS A 463 -16.66 13.51 -1.65
N ALA A 464 -17.34 12.69 -2.46
CA ALA A 464 -16.83 12.29 -3.75
C ALA A 464 -16.69 13.52 -4.67
N VAL A 465 -15.71 13.47 -5.56
CA VAL A 465 -15.60 14.44 -6.66
C VAL A 465 -16.83 14.28 -7.55
N LEU A 466 -17.43 15.41 -7.94
CA LEU A 466 -18.60 15.46 -8.82
C LEU A 466 -18.30 14.83 -10.18
N LYS A 467 -19.32 14.24 -10.85
CA LYS A 467 -19.12 13.70 -12.19
C LYS A 467 -18.83 14.84 -13.17
N VAL A 468 -18.11 14.52 -14.24
CA VAL A 468 -17.64 15.48 -15.27
C VAL A 468 -18.75 16.41 -15.80
N HIS A 469 -19.98 15.91 -15.96
CA HIS A 469 -21.12 16.67 -16.48
C HIS A 469 -21.85 17.52 -15.43
N GLU A 470 -21.59 17.28 -14.14
CA GLU A 470 -22.17 18.01 -13.01
C GLU A 470 -21.30 19.20 -12.60
N ILE A 471 -20.05 19.27 -13.08
CA ILE A 471 -19.13 20.37 -12.81
C ILE A 471 -19.40 21.51 -13.78
N ASP A 472 -19.60 22.71 -13.26
CA ASP A 472 -19.95 23.90 -14.04
C ASP A 472 -18.73 24.61 -14.64
N THR A 473 -17.62 24.68 -13.90
CA THR A 473 -16.47 25.53 -14.24
C THR A 473 -15.28 24.73 -14.78
N ILE A 474 -14.49 25.36 -15.66
CA ILE A 474 -13.22 24.79 -16.15
C ILE A 474 -12.20 24.64 -15.02
N GLU A 475 -12.20 25.57 -14.06
CA GLU A 475 -11.32 25.51 -12.90
C GLU A 475 -11.59 24.28 -12.03
N GLU A 476 -12.86 24.01 -11.72
CA GLU A 476 -13.23 22.83 -10.93
C GLU A 476 -12.98 21.51 -11.69
N LEU A 477 -13.16 21.48 -13.02
CA LEU A 477 -12.75 20.34 -13.84
C LEU A 477 -11.24 20.09 -13.75
N TYR A 478 -10.43 21.14 -13.86
CA TYR A 478 -8.98 21.03 -13.73
C TYR A 478 -8.56 20.56 -12.33
N LEU A 479 -9.11 21.15 -11.27
CA LEU A 479 -8.80 20.77 -9.89
C LEU A 479 -9.25 19.34 -9.57
N SER A 480 -10.39 18.91 -10.12
CA SER A 480 -10.88 17.53 -10.00
C SER A 480 -9.91 16.55 -10.68
N GLY A 481 -9.46 16.86 -11.90
CA GLY A 481 -8.45 16.06 -12.58
C GLY A 481 -7.14 15.99 -11.79
N LEU A 482 -6.67 17.12 -11.25
CA LEU A 482 -5.44 17.20 -10.46
C LEU A 482 -5.55 16.36 -9.17
N HIS A 483 -6.68 16.44 -8.47
CA HIS A 483 -6.98 15.63 -7.29
C HIS A 483 -6.93 14.13 -7.61
N LEU A 484 -7.57 13.71 -8.71
CA LEU A 484 -7.58 12.30 -9.12
C LEU A 484 -6.18 11.78 -9.48
N GLU A 485 -5.32 12.62 -10.09
CA GLU A 485 -3.91 12.29 -10.34
C GLU A 485 -3.11 12.19 -9.03
N GLN A 486 -3.28 13.16 -8.13
CA GLN A 486 -2.59 13.21 -6.84
C GLN A 486 -2.84 11.93 -6.04
N TYR A 487 -4.11 11.54 -5.92
CA TYR A 487 -4.57 10.40 -5.15
C TYR A 487 -4.40 9.05 -5.87
N ARG A 488 -3.88 9.06 -7.11
CA ARG A 488 -3.76 7.87 -7.95
C ARG A 488 -5.08 7.09 -8.00
N HIS A 489 -6.17 7.82 -8.23
CA HIS A 489 -7.52 7.28 -8.07
C HIS A 489 -7.75 6.07 -8.98
N ALA A 490 -8.36 5.02 -8.42
CA ALA A 490 -8.46 3.73 -9.09
C ALA A 490 -9.65 3.65 -10.06
N THR A 491 -10.72 4.41 -9.82
CA THR A 491 -12.00 4.24 -10.53
C THR A 491 -12.34 5.43 -11.42
N TYR A 492 -11.96 6.64 -11.02
CA TYR A 492 -12.17 7.86 -11.81
C TYR A 492 -10.90 8.19 -12.61
N ASN A 493 -11.09 8.65 -13.85
CA ASN A 493 -10.00 8.96 -14.75
C ASN A 493 -9.81 10.48 -14.90
N PRO A 494 -8.65 11.05 -14.52
CA PRO A 494 -8.40 12.49 -14.62
C PRO A 494 -8.51 13.03 -16.06
N VAL A 495 -8.22 12.21 -17.06
CA VAL A 495 -8.31 12.59 -18.48
C VAL A 495 -9.71 13.01 -18.89
N ASP A 496 -10.75 12.41 -18.30
CA ASP A 496 -12.13 12.71 -18.67
C ASP A 496 -12.49 14.15 -18.27
N TYR A 497 -11.98 14.62 -17.13
CA TYR A 497 -12.14 15.99 -16.64
C TYR A 497 -11.37 16.99 -17.50
N TYR A 498 -10.10 16.70 -17.81
CA TYR A 498 -9.31 17.58 -18.67
C TYR A 498 -9.86 17.68 -20.10
N LYS A 499 -10.36 16.57 -20.66
CA LYS A 499 -10.99 16.57 -21.99
C LYS A 499 -12.28 17.38 -22.00
N GLU A 500 -13.11 17.27 -20.99
CA GLU A 500 -14.32 18.08 -20.90
C GLU A 500 -13.98 19.57 -20.76
N ALA A 501 -12.97 19.91 -19.97
CA ALA A 501 -12.48 21.28 -19.88
C ALA A 501 -12.04 21.82 -21.25
N LEU A 502 -11.26 21.05 -22.01
CA LEU A 502 -10.82 21.44 -23.36
C LEU A 502 -11.93 21.41 -24.41
N ARG A 503 -13.01 20.64 -24.19
CA ARG A 503 -14.21 20.72 -25.04
C ARG A 503 -14.92 22.07 -24.86
N ARG A 504 -14.89 22.63 -23.65
CA ARG A 504 -15.50 23.93 -23.30
C ARG A 504 -14.60 25.11 -23.67
N ASP A 505 -13.31 25.03 -23.35
CA ASP A 505 -12.29 25.97 -23.78
C ASP A 505 -11.06 25.22 -24.27
N GLU A 506 -10.95 25.12 -25.59
CA GLU A 506 -9.88 24.40 -26.24
C GLU A 506 -8.48 25.00 -25.98
N ASN A 507 -8.40 26.24 -25.47
CA ASN A 507 -7.16 26.98 -25.22
C ASN A 507 -6.79 27.07 -23.73
N ASP A 508 -7.50 26.39 -22.82
CA ASP A 508 -7.11 26.38 -21.40
C ASP A 508 -5.68 25.84 -21.25
N VAL A 509 -4.80 26.66 -20.69
CA VAL A 509 -3.36 26.38 -20.58
C VAL A 509 -3.10 25.18 -19.68
N ARG A 510 -3.84 25.05 -18.58
CA ARG A 510 -3.61 24.05 -17.54
C ARG A 510 -4.02 22.67 -18.03
N CYS A 511 -5.20 22.55 -18.65
CA CYS A 511 -5.70 21.29 -19.18
C CYS A 511 -4.92 20.82 -20.41
N ASN A 512 -4.47 21.73 -21.28
CA ASN A 512 -3.55 21.38 -22.37
C ASN A 512 -2.21 20.87 -21.82
N ASN A 513 -1.61 21.56 -20.83
CA ASN A 513 -0.38 21.10 -20.19
C ASN A 513 -0.57 19.72 -19.52
N ALA A 514 -1.67 19.51 -18.78
CA ALA A 514 -1.96 18.25 -18.10
C ALA A 514 -2.15 17.08 -19.08
N LEU A 515 -2.92 17.26 -20.17
CA LEU A 515 -3.08 16.21 -21.19
C LEU A 515 -1.78 15.95 -21.96
N GLY A 516 -1.02 17.00 -22.28
CA GLY A 516 0.31 16.84 -22.87
C GLY A 516 1.20 15.98 -21.97
N LEU A 517 1.25 16.29 -20.67
CA LEU A 517 2.05 15.55 -19.70
C LEU A 517 1.55 14.10 -19.52
N TYR A 518 0.24 13.90 -19.56
CA TYR A 518 -0.39 12.57 -19.55
C TYR A 518 0.13 11.68 -20.70
N TYR A 519 0.20 12.22 -21.92
CA TYR A 519 0.70 11.49 -23.11
C TYR A 519 2.23 11.31 -23.06
N LEU A 520 2.96 12.35 -22.67
CA LEU A 520 4.42 12.32 -22.54
C LEU A 520 4.89 11.21 -21.60
N ARG A 521 4.28 11.11 -20.41
CA ARG A 521 4.57 10.05 -19.41
C ARG A 521 4.28 8.64 -19.90
N ARG A 522 3.53 8.49 -20.99
CA ARG A 522 3.13 7.20 -21.54
C ARG A 522 3.91 6.84 -22.79
N GLY A 523 4.98 7.56 -23.12
CA GLY A 523 5.82 7.32 -24.31
C GLY A 523 5.26 7.93 -25.60
N GLN A 524 4.15 8.69 -25.54
CA GLN A 524 3.49 9.24 -26.72
C GLN A 524 4.01 10.64 -27.03
N PHE A 525 5.29 10.72 -27.38
CA PHE A 525 6.02 11.99 -27.53
C PHE A 525 5.40 12.89 -28.60
N GLU A 526 5.20 12.37 -29.81
CA GLU A 526 4.61 13.13 -30.94
C GLU A 526 3.18 13.60 -30.61
N MET A 527 2.37 12.77 -29.95
CA MET A 527 1.01 13.14 -29.55
C MET A 527 0.96 14.20 -28.45
N SER A 528 1.98 14.25 -27.59
CA SER A 528 2.04 15.22 -26.49
C SER A 528 2.39 16.63 -26.95
N GLN A 529 3.24 16.77 -27.97
CA GLN A 529 3.73 18.03 -28.50
C GLN A 529 2.64 19.07 -28.81
N PRO A 530 1.58 18.78 -29.60
CA PRO A 530 0.58 19.79 -29.96
C PRO A 530 -0.19 20.36 -28.77
N TYR A 531 -0.38 19.60 -27.69
CA TYR A 531 -1.02 20.10 -26.48
C TYR A 531 -0.13 21.14 -25.79
N PHE A 532 1.18 20.85 -25.65
CA PHE A 532 2.11 21.82 -25.07
C PHE A 532 2.28 23.07 -25.93
N GLU A 533 2.35 22.92 -27.26
CA GLU A 533 2.39 24.06 -28.18
C GLU A 533 1.15 24.95 -28.04
N LYS A 534 -0.03 24.36 -27.86
CA LYS A 534 -1.28 25.10 -27.62
C LYS A 534 -1.28 25.83 -26.28
N ALA A 535 -0.78 25.18 -25.22
CA ALA A 535 -0.60 25.80 -23.91
C ALA A 535 0.39 26.98 -23.98
N VAL A 536 1.53 26.79 -24.64
CA VAL A 536 2.56 27.81 -24.87
C VAL A 536 2.00 28.99 -25.67
N LYS A 537 1.31 28.73 -26.78
CA LYS A 537 0.68 29.78 -27.59
C LYS A 537 -0.34 30.59 -26.80
N SER A 538 -1.10 29.92 -25.93
CA SER A 538 -2.15 30.56 -25.13
C SER A 538 -1.56 31.40 -23.99
N ILE A 539 -0.59 30.87 -23.24
CA ILE A 539 0.05 31.59 -22.12
C ILE A 539 0.87 32.80 -22.61
N THR A 540 1.39 32.75 -23.84
CA THR A 540 2.20 33.84 -24.43
C THR A 540 1.45 34.75 -25.39
N ARG A 541 0.15 34.54 -25.59
CA ARG A 541 -0.66 35.28 -26.58
C ARG A 541 -0.54 36.80 -26.47
N HIS A 542 -0.49 37.32 -25.23
CA HIS A 542 -0.43 38.76 -24.95
C HIS A 542 0.96 39.21 -24.49
N ASN A 543 1.74 38.32 -23.89
CA ASN A 543 3.07 38.61 -23.38
C ASN A 543 4.02 37.51 -23.83
N PRO A 544 5.12 37.83 -24.55
CA PRO A 544 6.06 36.82 -25.03
C PRO A 544 6.83 36.10 -23.92
N ASN A 545 6.67 36.52 -22.67
CA ASN A 545 7.36 35.96 -21.51
C ASN A 545 6.34 35.22 -20.64
N PRO A 546 6.49 33.91 -20.44
CA PRO A 546 5.51 33.14 -19.69
C PRO A 546 5.61 33.45 -18.19
N TYR A 547 4.45 33.61 -17.54
CA TYR A 547 4.41 33.66 -16.07
C TYR A 547 4.71 32.28 -15.45
N ASN A 548 4.28 31.19 -16.08
CA ASN A 548 4.59 29.81 -15.69
C ASN A 548 5.41 29.11 -16.79
N GLY A 549 6.60 28.61 -16.44
CA GLY A 549 7.53 27.94 -17.36
C GLY A 549 7.16 26.48 -17.69
N GLU A 550 6.28 25.85 -16.92
CA GLU A 550 5.96 24.42 -17.03
C GLU A 550 5.60 23.95 -18.46
N PRO A 551 4.73 24.63 -19.23
CA PRO A 551 4.39 24.16 -20.57
C PRO A 551 5.60 24.12 -21.51
N TYR A 552 6.54 25.06 -21.36
CA TYR A 552 7.78 25.09 -22.12
C TYR A 552 8.74 23.98 -21.67
N TYR A 553 8.85 23.73 -20.37
CA TYR A 553 9.67 22.64 -19.83
C TYR A 553 9.18 21.28 -20.34
N ASN A 554 7.87 21.02 -20.26
CA ASN A 554 7.28 19.77 -20.74
C ASN A 554 7.37 19.64 -22.27
N LEU A 555 7.20 20.74 -23.02
CA LEU A 555 7.47 20.78 -24.47
C LEU A 555 8.93 20.40 -24.77
N GLY A 556 9.88 20.95 -24.02
CA GLY A 556 11.30 20.65 -24.16
C GLY A 556 11.59 19.16 -24.02
N PHE A 557 10.99 18.48 -23.05
CA PHE A 557 11.13 17.03 -22.91
C PHE A 557 10.45 16.26 -24.05
N SER A 558 9.26 16.65 -24.48
CA SER A 558 8.60 16.07 -25.66
C SER A 558 9.50 16.13 -26.89
N LEU A 559 10.08 17.30 -27.19
CA LEU A 559 10.99 17.51 -28.31
C LEU A 559 12.31 16.74 -28.14
N LYS A 560 12.87 16.72 -26.93
CA LYS A 560 14.11 16.00 -26.61
C LYS A 560 13.96 14.50 -26.87
N TYR A 561 12.85 13.88 -26.45
CA TYR A 561 12.59 12.45 -26.69
C TYR A 561 12.36 12.12 -28.18
N GLN A 562 11.95 13.10 -29.00
CA GLN A 562 11.88 12.97 -30.46
C GLN A 562 13.22 13.24 -31.17
N GLY A 563 14.29 13.57 -30.44
CA GLY A 563 15.60 13.92 -31.00
C GLY A 563 15.70 15.34 -31.56
N LYS A 564 14.68 16.19 -31.35
CA LYS A 564 14.64 17.61 -31.76
C LYS A 564 15.35 18.48 -30.72
N PHE A 565 16.68 18.33 -30.63
CA PHE A 565 17.48 18.89 -29.54
C PHE A 565 17.57 20.42 -29.56
N ASP A 566 17.59 21.04 -30.74
CA ASP A 566 17.71 22.51 -30.86
C ASP A 566 16.40 23.18 -30.43
N GLU A 567 15.25 22.67 -30.88
CA GLU A 567 13.94 23.17 -30.44
C GLU A 567 13.69 22.89 -28.94
N ALA A 568 14.14 21.72 -28.45
CA ALA A 568 14.08 21.42 -27.03
C ALA A 568 14.92 22.40 -26.21
N TYR A 569 16.12 22.75 -26.68
CA TYR A 569 17.01 23.71 -26.03
C TYR A 569 16.32 25.08 -25.88
N ASP A 570 15.71 25.59 -26.95
CA ASP A 570 14.99 26.87 -26.95
C ASP A 570 13.80 26.85 -25.99
N ALA A 571 13.03 25.74 -25.97
CA ALA A 571 11.90 25.57 -25.06
C ALA A 571 12.37 25.56 -23.60
N PHE A 572 13.40 24.78 -23.26
CA PHE A 572 13.97 24.79 -21.90
C PHE A 572 14.49 26.17 -21.51
N TYR A 573 15.22 26.84 -22.40
CA TYR A 573 15.74 28.17 -22.11
C TYR A 573 14.62 29.15 -21.81
N LYS A 574 13.51 29.09 -22.56
CA LYS A 574 12.35 29.92 -22.28
C LYS A 574 11.68 29.59 -20.95
N SER A 575 11.68 28.32 -20.55
CA SER A 575 11.20 27.88 -19.23
C SER A 575 11.98 28.50 -18.07
N THR A 576 13.29 28.76 -18.24
CA THR A 576 14.14 29.37 -17.18
C THR A 576 13.76 30.82 -16.84
N TRP A 577 12.85 31.45 -17.59
CA TRP A 577 12.46 32.84 -17.36
C TRP A 577 11.49 32.99 -16.17
N ASN A 578 10.96 31.88 -15.64
CA ASN A 578 10.25 31.82 -14.37
C ASN A 578 11.09 31.06 -13.33
N SER A 579 11.06 31.53 -12.09
CA SER A 579 11.92 31.04 -11.00
C SER A 579 11.66 29.59 -10.56
N GLU A 580 10.43 29.09 -10.71
CA GLU A 580 9.99 27.75 -10.31
C GLU A 580 10.64 26.66 -11.16
N TRP A 581 10.94 26.94 -12.43
CA TRP A 581 11.46 25.96 -13.39
C TRP A 581 12.94 26.17 -13.75
N GLN A 582 13.61 27.13 -13.10
CA GLN A 582 15.01 27.46 -13.41
C GLN A 582 15.95 26.29 -13.15
N ASP A 583 15.83 25.61 -12.01
CA ASP A 583 16.71 24.51 -11.66
C ASP A 583 16.57 23.33 -12.63
N ALA A 584 15.35 22.85 -12.82
CA ALA A 584 15.06 21.71 -13.69
C ALA A 584 15.37 22.01 -15.16
N ALA A 585 15.03 23.21 -15.65
CA ALA A 585 15.28 23.58 -17.05
C ALA A 585 16.78 23.83 -17.32
N TYR A 586 17.52 24.52 -16.45
CA TYR A 586 18.97 24.67 -16.62
C TYR A 586 19.71 23.33 -16.52
N PHE A 587 19.24 22.39 -15.70
CA PHE A 587 19.75 21.02 -15.69
C PHE A 587 19.56 20.34 -17.06
N ALA A 588 18.36 20.43 -17.64
CA ALA A 588 18.07 19.85 -18.97
C ALA A 588 18.90 20.51 -20.09
N ILE A 589 19.12 21.83 -20.02
CA ILE A 589 20.00 22.59 -20.93
C ILE A 589 21.45 22.10 -20.83
N ALA A 590 21.98 21.98 -19.60
CA ALA A 590 23.34 21.51 -19.37
C ALA A 590 23.58 20.08 -19.89
N GLN A 591 22.56 19.22 -19.83
CA GLN A 591 22.63 17.89 -20.47
C GLN A 591 22.79 17.98 -21.99
N ILE A 592 22.10 18.92 -22.65
CA ILE A 592 22.23 19.13 -24.10
C ILE A 592 23.60 19.73 -24.44
N ASP A 593 24.10 20.69 -23.64
CA ASP A 593 25.44 21.28 -23.84
C ASP A 593 26.54 20.22 -23.70
N CYS A 594 26.44 19.33 -22.71
CA CYS A 594 27.32 18.17 -22.57
C CYS A 594 27.28 17.25 -23.80
N LYS A 595 26.08 16.98 -24.31
CA LYS A 595 25.90 16.15 -25.51
C LYS A 595 26.51 16.79 -26.77
N ARG A 596 26.53 18.12 -26.84
CA ARG A 596 27.21 18.89 -27.90
C ARG A 596 28.73 18.98 -27.71
N GLY A 597 29.24 18.58 -26.53
CA GLY A 597 30.66 18.65 -26.17
C GLY A 597 31.11 20.03 -25.66
N ASP A 598 30.19 20.97 -25.43
CA ASP A 598 30.47 22.29 -24.88
C ASP A 598 30.42 22.25 -23.34
N PHE A 599 31.50 21.73 -22.75
CA PHE A 599 31.55 21.50 -21.30
C PHE A 599 31.69 22.81 -20.50
N GLU A 600 32.27 23.86 -21.08
CA GLU A 600 32.35 25.18 -20.48
C GLU A 600 30.96 25.80 -20.32
N LEU A 601 30.14 25.78 -21.38
CA LEU A 601 28.76 26.28 -21.32
C LEU A 601 27.89 25.39 -20.43
N ALA A 602 28.08 24.07 -20.49
CA ALA A 602 27.40 23.14 -19.59
C ALA A 602 27.70 23.44 -18.11
N LEU A 603 28.95 23.82 -17.78
CA LEU A 603 29.33 24.21 -16.42
C LEU A 603 28.60 25.48 -15.97
N GLU A 604 28.45 26.48 -16.85
CA GLU A 604 27.69 27.69 -16.55
C GLU A 604 26.22 27.38 -16.25
N HIS A 605 25.57 26.58 -17.09
CA HIS A 605 24.16 26.24 -16.92
C HIS A 605 23.92 25.32 -15.71
N ILE A 606 24.79 24.33 -15.46
CA ILE A 606 24.63 23.46 -14.29
C ILE A 606 24.85 24.23 -12.98
N ASP A 607 25.72 25.24 -12.97
CA ASP A 607 25.89 26.13 -11.82
C ASP A 607 24.62 26.95 -11.56
N ARG A 608 23.97 27.47 -12.61
CA ARG A 608 22.67 28.15 -12.47
C ARG A 608 21.58 27.24 -11.93
N ALA A 609 21.57 25.96 -12.33
CA ALA A 609 20.63 24.98 -11.79
C ALA A 609 20.85 24.77 -10.28
N LEU A 610 22.09 24.55 -9.86
CA LEU A 610 22.46 24.28 -8.48
C LEU A 610 22.34 25.49 -7.54
N VAL A 611 22.37 26.72 -8.07
CA VAL A 611 22.07 27.94 -7.29
C VAL A 611 20.63 27.93 -6.75
N ARG A 612 19.69 27.35 -7.51
CA ARG A 612 18.27 27.27 -7.13
C ARG A 612 17.93 25.98 -6.38
N ASN A 613 18.62 24.89 -6.69
CA ASN A 613 18.42 23.59 -6.05
C ASN A 613 19.77 22.88 -5.82
N TRP A 614 20.40 23.20 -4.69
CA TRP A 614 21.70 22.63 -4.29
C TRP A 614 21.64 21.12 -4.03
N HIS A 615 20.46 20.60 -3.68
CA HIS A 615 20.18 19.20 -3.36
C HIS A 615 19.76 18.37 -4.59
N ASN A 616 19.83 18.93 -5.80
CA ASN A 616 19.59 18.16 -7.02
C ASN A 616 20.73 17.16 -7.25
N HIS A 617 20.56 15.93 -6.76
CA HIS A 617 21.53 14.84 -6.81
C HIS A 617 22.07 14.58 -8.23
N LYS A 618 21.21 14.68 -9.24
CA LYS A 618 21.56 14.46 -10.65
C LYS A 618 22.37 15.61 -11.23
N ALA A 619 22.02 16.85 -10.88
CA ALA A 619 22.78 18.02 -11.29
C ALA A 619 24.19 18.03 -10.68
N ARG A 620 24.33 17.60 -9.42
CA ARG A 620 25.63 17.45 -8.76
C ARG A 620 26.51 16.40 -9.44
N GLN A 621 25.94 15.23 -9.78
CA GLN A 621 26.62 14.22 -10.56
C GLN A 621 27.04 14.75 -11.94
N LEU A 622 26.13 15.41 -12.68
CA LEU A 622 26.45 15.98 -13.99
C LEU A 622 27.57 17.03 -13.90
N LYS A 623 27.55 17.88 -12.87
CA LYS A 623 28.63 18.85 -12.64
C LYS A 623 29.96 18.16 -12.35
N ALA A 624 29.97 17.07 -11.57
CA ALA A 624 31.19 16.28 -11.37
C ALA A 624 31.72 15.70 -12.70
N SER A 625 30.84 15.17 -13.55
CA SER A 625 31.18 14.71 -14.91
C SER A 625 31.77 15.83 -15.76
N ILE A 626 31.15 17.02 -15.77
CA ILE A 626 31.61 18.21 -16.52
C ILE A 626 33.00 18.63 -16.03
N LEU A 627 33.21 18.74 -14.72
CA LEU A 627 34.50 19.13 -14.14
C LEU A 627 35.60 18.14 -14.51
N ARG A 628 35.33 16.83 -14.48
CA ARG A 628 36.28 15.81 -14.97
C ARG A 628 36.59 16.00 -16.45
N LYS A 629 35.59 16.21 -17.31
CA LYS A 629 35.79 16.42 -18.76
C LYS A 629 36.59 17.68 -19.07
N LEU A 630 36.51 18.71 -18.21
CA LEU A 630 37.33 19.93 -18.26
C LEU A 630 38.72 19.77 -17.64
N GLY A 631 39.10 18.59 -17.13
CA GLY A 631 40.37 18.34 -16.45
C GLY A 631 40.48 18.97 -15.05
N LYS A 632 39.37 19.40 -14.44
CA LYS A 632 39.29 20.03 -13.11
C LYS A 632 39.04 19.00 -12.01
N GLU A 633 39.83 17.94 -11.98
CA GLU A 633 39.62 16.77 -11.11
C GLU A 633 39.57 17.09 -9.62
N SER A 634 40.43 17.98 -9.11
CA SER A 634 40.40 18.37 -7.70
C SER A 634 39.09 19.06 -7.29
N SER A 635 38.51 19.86 -8.20
CA SER A 635 37.21 20.49 -7.97
C SER A 635 36.07 19.47 -8.03
N ALA A 636 36.17 18.49 -8.94
CA ALA A 636 35.22 17.39 -9.02
C ALA A 636 35.24 16.55 -7.74
N LEU A 637 36.40 16.13 -7.25
CA LEU A 637 36.55 15.35 -6.00
C LEU A 637 36.01 16.11 -4.79
N LYS A 638 36.22 17.42 -4.70
CA LYS A 638 35.61 18.24 -3.65
C LYS A 638 34.08 18.19 -3.73
N LEU A 639 33.51 18.46 -4.91
CA LEU A 639 32.06 18.42 -5.10
C LEU A 639 31.48 17.03 -4.82
N ILE A 640 32.20 15.96 -5.16
CA ILE A 640 31.82 14.58 -4.87
C ILE A 640 31.71 14.39 -3.35
N ASN A 641 32.71 14.80 -2.56
CA ASN A 641 32.64 14.70 -1.11
C ASN A 641 31.47 15.53 -0.54
N ASP A 642 31.34 16.80 -0.97
CA ASP A 642 30.21 17.66 -0.59
C ASP A 642 28.84 17.04 -0.98
N SER A 643 28.79 16.16 -1.99
CA SER A 643 27.57 15.46 -2.40
C SER A 643 27.27 14.23 -1.54
N LEU A 644 28.32 13.51 -1.11
CA LEU A 644 28.19 12.34 -0.23
C LEU A 644 27.76 12.74 1.19
N ASP A 645 28.10 13.94 1.64
CA ASP A 645 27.57 14.52 2.89
C ASP A 645 26.04 14.72 2.85
N ILE A 646 25.46 14.87 1.65
CA ILE A 646 24.00 14.98 1.46
C ILE A 646 23.39 13.59 1.24
N ASP A 647 24.03 12.73 0.45
CA ASP A 647 23.53 11.41 0.08
C ASP A 647 24.67 10.41 -0.14
N LEU A 648 24.91 9.58 0.89
CA LEU A 648 25.90 8.50 0.89
C LEU A 648 25.65 7.43 -0.18
N PHE A 649 24.44 7.35 -0.74
CA PHE A 649 24.05 6.38 -1.78
C PHE A 649 23.91 7.04 -3.15
N ASN A 650 24.53 8.20 -3.38
CA ASN A 650 24.59 8.81 -4.71
C ASN A 650 25.62 8.08 -5.58
N ILE A 651 25.21 6.93 -6.14
CA ILE A 651 26.06 6.06 -6.97
C ILE A 651 26.69 6.82 -8.14
N GLY A 652 25.99 7.82 -8.67
CA GLY A 652 26.49 8.65 -9.77
C GLY A 652 27.78 9.38 -9.42
N VAL A 653 27.87 10.01 -8.25
CA VAL A 653 29.11 10.69 -7.81
C VAL A 653 30.17 9.70 -7.31
N ILE A 654 29.78 8.56 -6.73
CA ILE A 654 30.72 7.48 -6.36
C ILE A 654 31.37 6.89 -7.62
N PHE A 655 30.58 6.71 -8.69
CA PHE A 655 31.11 6.25 -9.96
C PHE A 655 32.02 7.29 -10.62
N GLU A 656 31.68 8.59 -10.54
CA GLU A 656 32.59 9.66 -10.97
C GLU A 656 33.91 9.66 -10.19
N LYS A 657 33.88 9.40 -8.87
CA LYS A 657 35.09 9.20 -8.05
C LYS A 657 35.95 8.05 -8.58
N TYR A 658 35.33 6.91 -8.92
CA TYR A 658 36.02 5.80 -9.56
C TYR A 658 36.60 6.21 -10.92
N LEU A 659 35.87 6.94 -11.74
CA LEU A 659 36.34 7.37 -13.06
C LEU A 659 37.56 8.30 -12.99
N ILE A 660 37.67 9.14 -11.96
CA ILE A 660 38.82 10.01 -11.71
C ILE A 660 39.99 9.22 -11.12
N THR A 661 39.76 8.48 -10.03
CA THR A 661 40.82 7.87 -9.22
C THR A 661 41.33 6.53 -9.78
N LYS A 662 40.47 5.82 -10.53
CA LYS A 662 40.67 4.42 -10.95
C LYS A 662 40.90 3.45 -9.79
N ASP A 663 40.48 3.82 -8.58
CA ASP A 663 40.63 2.99 -7.39
C ASP A 663 39.62 1.83 -7.41
N SER A 664 40.13 0.60 -7.42
CA SER A 664 39.28 -0.61 -7.42
C SER A 664 38.42 -0.72 -6.17
N THR A 665 38.83 -0.13 -5.04
CA THR A 665 38.04 -0.20 -3.79
C THR A 665 36.70 0.53 -3.92
N VAL A 666 36.67 1.66 -4.64
CA VAL A 666 35.43 2.41 -4.94
C VAL A 666 34.51 1.61 -5.86
N LEU A 667 35.08 0.83 -6.79
CA LEU A 667 34.29 -0.06 -7.64
C LEU A 667 33.66 -1.20 -6.82
N GLU A 668 34.40 -1.78 -5.89
CA GLU A 668 33.88 -2.80 -4.97
C GLU A 668 32.82 -2.22 -4.02
N GLU A 669 32.95 -0.96 -3.59
CA GLU A 669 31.92 -0.24 -2.84
C GLU A 669 30.60 -0.17 -3.62
N ILE A 670 30.63 0.23 -4.91
CA ILE A 670 29.43 0.26 -5.76
C ILE A 670 28.81 -1.14 -5.88
N LYS A 671 29.61 -2.18 -6.12
CA LYS A 671 29.14 -3.56 -6.22
C LYS A 671 28.51 -4.05 -4.91
N SER A 672 29.14 -3.71 -3.78
CA SER A 672 28.66 -4.09 -2.45
C SER A 672 27.38 -3.35 -2.06
N LEU A 673 27.24 -2.08 -2.45
CA LEU A 673 26.00 -1.33 -2.18
C LEU A 673 24.86 -1.87 -3.03
N LEU A 674 25.09 -2.12 -4.31
CA LEU A 674 24.02 -2.45 -5.25
C LEU A 674 23.70 -3.94 -5.34
N GLU A 675 24.58 -4.85 -4.90
CA GLU A 675 24.34 -6.31 -4.84
C GLU A 675 23.64 -6.89 -6.10
N SER A 676 24.07 -6.49 -7.30
CA SER A 676 23.49 -6.86 -8.61
C SER A 676 22.07 -6.35 -8.93
N LYS A 677 21.55 -5.34 -8.21
CA LYS A 677 20.26 -4.67 -8.50
C LYS A 677 20.30 -3.93 -9.85
N VAL A 678 19.92 -4.64 -10.90
CA VAL A 678 19.90 -4.16 -12.30
C VAL A 678 19.19 -2.81 -12.46
N HIS A 679 18.08 -2.60 -11.76
CA HIS A 679 17.29 -1.37 -11.87
C HIS A 679 18.14 -0.12 -11.55
N THR A 680 18.89 -0.13 -10.45
CA THR A 680 19.67 1.01 -9.99
C THR A 680 20.81 1.33 -10.96
N TYR A 681 21.53 0.31 -11.44
CA TYR A 681 22.56 0.50 -12.47
C TYR A 681 22.00 1.17 -13.73
N ILE A 682 20.81 0.76 -14.18
CA ILE A 682 20.16 1.35 -15.36
C ILE A 682 19.74 2.80 -15.12
N GLU A 683 19.19 3.14 -13.94
CA GLU A 683 18.82 4.53 -13.62
C GLU A 683 20.03 5.47 -13.71
N TYR A 684 21.17 5.10 -13.12
CA TYR A 684 22.38 5.91 -13.21
C TYR A 684 23.03 5.88 -14.59
N ALA A 685 22.94 4.77 -15.35
CA ALA A 685 23.37 4.73 -16.74
C ALA A 685 22.53 5.66 -17.64
N ILE A 686 21.21 5.76 -17.38
CA ILE A 686 20.31 6.71 -18.05
C ILE A 686 20.73 8.16 -17.75
N ASP A 687 21.20 8.45 -16.53
CA ASP A 687 21.66 9.79 -16.16
C ASP A 687 22.86 10.22 -17.02
N PHE A 688 23.86 9.35 -17.21
CA PHE A 688 24.99 9.56 -18.13
C PHE A 688 24.54 9.64 -19.60
N MET A 689 23.71 8.70 -20.04
CA MET A 689 23.20 8.64 -21.42
C MET A 689 22.45 9.92 -21.80
N SER A 690 21.66 10.47 -20.89
CA SER A 690 20.85 11.68 -21.10
C SER A 690 21.70 12.94 -21.35
N ALA A 691 22.97 12.93 -20.93
CA ALA A 691 23.95 14.00 -21.13
C ALA A 691 24.92 13.71 -22.29
N GLY A 692 24.72 12.64 -23.05
CA GLY A 692 25.62 12.23 -24.14
C GLY A 692 26.90 11.52 -23.69
N LEU A 693 27.01 11.16 -22.41
CA LEU A 693 28.18 10.50 -21.82
C LEU A 693 28.10 8.97 -21.98
N TYR A 694 28.08 8.52 -23.24
CA TYR A 694 27.77 7.12 -23.56
C TYR A 694 28.86 6.13 -23.11
N GLU A 695 30.12 6.53 -23.11
CA GLU A 695 31.22 5.68 -22.63
C GLU A 695 31.12 5.42 -21.13
N GLU A 696 30.78 6.44 -20.36
CA GLU A 696 30.53 6.31 -18.93
C GLU A 696 29.34 5.39 -18.65
N ALA A 697 28.24 5.55 -19.38
CA ALA A 697 27.08 4.67 -19.27
C ALA A 697 27.43 3.20 -19.61
N LEU A 698 28.19 2.97 -20.68
CA LEU A 698 28.68 1.63 -21.05
C LEU A 698 29.59 1.04 -19.97
N THR A 699 30.52 1.83 -19.43
CA THR A 699 31.44 1.40 -18.37
C THR A 699 30.70 1.04 -17.09
N LEU A 700 29.62 1.74 -16.76
CA LEU A 700 28.77 1.41 -15.61
C LEU A 700 28.00 0.11 -15.85
N LEU A 701 27.40 -0.06 -17.03
CA LEU A 701 26.65 -1.28 -17.37
C LEU A 701 27.55 -2.51 -17.57
N SER A 702 28.82 -2.34 -17.94
CA SER A 702 29.75 -3.47 -18.06
C SER A 702 30.04 -4.15 -16.72
N ILE A 703 29.79 -3.47 -15.59
CA ILE A 703 29.87 -4.08 -14.25
C ILE A 703 28.86 -5.23 -14.10
N ILE A 704 27.73 -5.14 -14.80
CA ILE A 704 26.63 -6.11 -14.75
C ILE A 704 26.34 -6.75 -16.12
N GLU A 705 27.31 -6.79 -17.04
CA GLU A 705 27.10 -7.37 -18.38
C GLU A 705 26.70 -8.85 -18.31
N GLU A 706 27.18 -9.59 -17.30
CA GLU A 706 26.82 -10.99 -17.06
C GLU A 706 25.39 -11.17 -16.48
N SER A 707 24.64 -10.07 -16.29
CA SER A 707 23.26 -10.13 -15.83
C SER A 707 22.40 -10.98 -16.76
N THR A 708 21.54 -11.80 -16.16
CA THR A 708 20.53 -12.59 -16.89
C THR A 708 19.32 -11.75 -17.33
N ASN A 709 19.27 -10.46 -16.95
CA ASN A 709 18.18 -9.57 -17.35
C ASN A 709 18.42 -9.01 -18.77
N PRO A 710 17.55 -9.30 -19.75
CA PRO A 710 17.75 -8.89 -21.15
C PRO A 710 17.78 -7.38 -21.36
N ILE A 711 17.13 -6.60 -20.50
CA ILE A 711 17.08 -5.13 -20.67
C ILE A 711 18.46 -4.48 -20.60
N VAL A 712 19.40 -5.05 -19.83
CA VAL A 712 20.79 -4.59 -19.75
C VAL A 712 21.44 -4.59 -21.13
N HIS A 713 21.26 -5.69 -21.87
CA HIS A 713 21.85 -5.87 -23.20
C HIS A 713 21.16 -5.02 -24.26
N TYR A 714 19.84 -4.77 -24.15
CA TYR A 714 19.20 -3.77 -24.99
C TYR A 714 19.76 -2.35 -24.73
N PHE A 715 19.98 -1.96 -23.47
CA PHE A 715 20.62 -0.67 -23.17
C PHE A 715 22.05 -0.58 -23.70
N ILE A 716 22.88 -1.62 -23.51
CA ILE A 716 24.24 -1.67 -24.07
C ILE A 716 24.20 -1.54 -25.60
N GLY A 717 23.33 -2.31 -26.27
CA GLY A 717 23.15 -2.22 -27.72
C GLY A 717 22.75 -0.81 -28.17
N TYR A 718 21.83 -0.16 -27.44
CA TYR A 718 21.39 1.19 -27.74
C TYR A 718 22.50 2.23 -27.55
N LEU A 719 23.33 2.09 -26.52
CA LEU A 719 24.50 2.96 -26.32
C LEU A 719 25.53 2.80 -27.46
N HIS A 720 25.76 1.58 -27.97
CA HIS A 720 26.58 1.37 -29.17
C HIS A 720 25.96 2.03 -30.41
N PHE A 721 24.63 1.90 -30.60
CA PHE A 721 23.93 2.58 -31.68
C PHE A 721 24.10 4.11 -31.61
N LEU A 722 23.94 4.71 -30.42
CA LEU A 722 24.13 6.15 -30.20
C LEU A 722 25.56 6.63 -30.46
N LYS A 723 26.54 5.72 -30.39
CA LYS A 723 27.94 5.94 -30.79
C LYS A 723 28.20 5.67 -32.28
N ASN A 724 27.16 5.43 -33.08
CA ASN A 724 27.22 5.07 -34.49
C ASN A 724 27.86 3.70 -34.78
N ASP A 725 27.78 2.76 -33.83
CA ASP A 725 28.24 1.37 -33.97
C ASP A 725 27.06 0.40 -34.07
N ALA A 726 26.42 0.40 -35.25
CA ALA A 726 25.20 -0.38 -35.50
C ALA A 726 25.43 -1.91 -35.50
N GLU A 727 26.63 -2.37 -35.86
CA GLU A 727 26.96 -3.80 -35.90
C GLU A 727 27.05 -4.37 -34.49
N THR A 728 27.77 -3.70 -33.58
CA THR A 728 27.82 -4.12 -32.17
C THR A 728 26.46 -3.98 -31.51
N ALA A 729 25.71 -2.91 -31.81
CA ALA A 729 24.34 -2.74 -31.34
C ALA A 729 23.46 -3.94 -31.69
N LYS A 730 23.49 -4.37 -32.96
CA LYS A 730 22.74 -5.53 -33.44
C LYS A 730 23.14 -6.82 -32.72
N SER A 731 24.44 -7.04 -32.50
CA SER A 731 24.93 -8.22 -31.75
C SER A 731 24.35 -8.28 -30.33
N PHE A 732 24.33 -7.16 -29.62
CA PHE A 732 23.75 -7.08 -28.28
C PHE A 732 22.22 -7.27 -28.29
N TYR A 733 21.51 -6.75 -29.28
CA TYR A 733 20.08 -7.02 -29.44
C TYR A 733 19.80 -8.51 -29.70
N GLU A 734 20.59 -9.16 -30.56
CA GLU A 734 20.46 -10.60 -30.80
C GLU A 734 20.81 -11.45 -29.57
N LYS A 735 21.76 -10.99 -28.73
CA LYS A 735 22.05 -11.58 -27.42
C LYS A 735 20.82 -11.46 -26.51
N ALA A 736 20.24 -10.26 -26.38
CA ALA A 736 19.06 -10.00 -25.55
C ALA A 736 17.84 -10.84 -25.98
N GLU A 737 17.59 -10.97 -27.28
CA GLU A 737 16.49 -11.79 -27.83
C GLU A 737 16.59 -13.28 -27.45
N LYS A 738 17.78 -13.79 -27.15
CA LYS A 738 17.99 -15.21 -26.77
C LYS A 738 17.85 -15.45 -25.26
N MET A 739 17.85 -14.40 -24.44
CA MET A 739 17.82 -14.51 -22.97
C MET A 739 16.41 -14.82 -22.42
N CYS A 740 16.36 -15.32 -21.20
CA CYS A 740 15.09 -15.59 -20.50
C CYS A 740 14.30 -14.30 -20.29
N PRO A 741 12.98 -14.26 -20.60
CA PRO A 741 12.18 -13.04 -20.46
C PRO A 741 11.61 -12.80 -19.06
N ASN A 742 11.76 -13.77 -18.14
CA ASN A 742 11.19 -13.69 -16.81
C ASN A 742 11.68 -12.46 -16.05
N TYR A 743 10.77 -11.82 -15.31
CA TYR A 743 11.05 -10.66 -14.43
C TYR A 743 11.59 -9.40 -15.14
N CYS A 744 11.64 -9.40 -16.47
CA CYS A 744 11.94 -8.24 -17.30
C CYS A 744 10.64 -7.51 -17.68
N PHE A 745 10.33 -6.45 -16.92
CA PHE A 745 9.13 -5.63 -17.07
C PHE A 745 9.55 -4.16 -17.26
N PRO A 746 9.71 -3.70 -18.52
CA PRO A 746 10.08 -2.31 -18.81
C PRO A 746 8.98 -1.31 -18.43
N ASN A 747 9.35 -0.21 -17.78
CA ASN A 747 8.46 0.86 -17.34
C ASN A 747 9.00 2.30 -17.53
N LYS A 748 10.11 2.49 -18.26
CA LYS A 748 10.77 3.79 -18.45
C LYS A 748 10.53 4.32 -19.85
N LEU A 749 10.45 5.64 -19.99
CA LEU A 749 10.38 6.29 -21.31
C LEU A 749 11.60 5.97 -22.16
N GLU A 750 12.77 5.88 -21.53
CA GLU A 750 14.03 5.52 -22.21
C GLU A 750 14.00 4.10 -22.78
N GLU A 751 13.29 3.17 -22.13
CA GLU A 751 13.15 1.79 -22.61
C GLU A 751 12.30 1.72 -23.89
N VAL A 752 11.35 2.65 -24.10
CA VAL A 752 10.60 2.76 -25.37
C VAL A 752 11.57 3.02 -26.52
N LEU A 753 12.43 4.04 -26.40
CA LEU A 753 13.40 4.40 -27.43
C LEU A 753 14.39 3.26 -27.71
N VAL A 754 14.85 2.59 -26.66
CA VAL A 754 15.76 1.44 -26.73
C VAL A 754 15.11 0.28 -27.49
N LEU A 755 13.88 -0.10 -27.13
CA LEU A 755 13.17 -1.23 -27.74
C LEU A 755 12.70 -0.93 -29.16
N GLU A 756 12.24 0.28 -29.44
CA GLU A 756 11.91 0.72 -30.80
C GLU A 756 13.14 0.68 -31.72
N ASN A 757 14.30 1.12 -31.22
CA ASN A 757 15.56 1.02 -31.96
C ASN A 757 15.95 -0.45 -32.22
N ALA A 758 15.84 -1.32 -31.21
CA ALA A 758 16.11 -2.74 -31.36
C ALA A 758 15.20 -3.40 -32.41
N ILE A 759 13.91 -3.05 -32.43
CA ILE A 759 12.95 -3.52 -33.44
C ILE A 759 13.27 -2.97 -34.83
N SER A 760 13.73 -1.72 -34.93
CA SER A 760 14.12 -1.11 -36.19
C SER A 760 15.37 -1.79 -36.79
N ILE A 761 16.37 -2.14 -35.97
CA ILE A 761 17.61 -2.78 -36.41
C ILE A 761 17.43 -4.27 -36.66
N ASN A 762 16.60 -4.94 -35.85
CA ASN A 762 16.24 -6.34 -36.00
C ASN A 762 14.71 -6.50 -36.05
N PRO A 763 14.09 -6.43 -37.25
CA PRO A 763 12.63 -6.53 -37.40
C PRO A 763 12.00 -7.86 -36.96
N ASN A 764 12.80 -8.92 -36.79
CA ASN A 764 12.38 -10.26 -36.37
C ASN A 764 12.53 -10.49 -34.86
N SER A 765 12.60 -9.42 -34.06
CA SER A 765 12.73 -9.44 -32.60
C SER A 765 11.38 -9.72 -31.90
N ALA A 766 11.07 -10.98 -31.65
CA ALA A 766 9.82 -11.36 -30.98
C ALA A 766 9.75 -10.83 -29.54
N LYS A 767 10.87 -10.84 -28.78
CA LYS A 767 10.89 -10.43 -27.38
C LYS A 767 10.89 -8.92 -27.21
N ALA A 768 11.61 -8.17 -28.05
CA ALA A 768 11.53 -6.70 -28.03
C ALA A 768 10.09 -6.20 -28.26
N ASN A 769 9.35 -6.82 -29.19
CA ASN A 769 7.93 -6.55 -29.38
C ASN A 769 7.09 -6.93 -28.14
N TYR A 770 7.37 -8.07 -27.50
CA TYR A 770 6.71 -8.44 -26.24
C TYR A 770 6.94 -7.42 -25.12
N TYR A 771 8.19 -7.03 -24.89
CA TYR A 771 8.60 -6.06 -23.87
C TYR A 771 7.97 -4.69 -24.10
N LEU A 772 8.00 -4.21 -25.34
CA LEU A 772 7.40 -2.94 -25.72
C LEU A 772 5.86 -2.99 -25.58
N GLY A 773 5.24 -4.13 -25.92
CA GLY A 773 3.82 -4.36 -25.67
C GLY A 773 3.44 -4.29 -24.19
N ASN A 774 4.28 -4.85 -23.31
CA ASN A 774 4.09 -4.75 -21.85
C ASN A 774 4.16 -3.31 -21.35
N PHE A 775 5.14 -2.54 -21.82
CA PHE A 775 5.24 -1.11 -21.52
C PHE A 775 3.95 -0.40 -21.94
N TRP A 776 3.52 -0.56 -23.19
CA TRP A 776 2.34 0.10 -23.71
C TRP A 776 1.06 -0.27 -22.95
N TYR A 777 0.88 -1.54 -22.60
CA TYR A 777 -0.30 -1.96 -21.85
C TYR A 777 -0.29 -1.39 -20.42
N GLY A 778 0.85 -1.46 -19.71
CA GLY A 778 1.01 -0.86 -18.38
C GLY A 778 0.77 0.66 -18.36
N HIS A 779 0.99 1.33 -19.49
CA HIS A 779 0.75 2.76 -19.68
C HIS A 779 -0.59 3.08 -20.38
N ARG A 780 -1.52 2.11 -20.44
CA ARG A 780 -2.87 2.25 -21.02
C ARG A 780 -2.89 2.65 -22.51
N GLN A 781 -1.83 2.35 -23.26
CA GLN A 781 -1.72 2.53 -24.72
C GLN A 781 -2.10 1.23 -25.44
N TYR A 782 -3.37 0.82 -25.29
CA TYR A 782 -3.83 -0.51 -25.73
C TYR A 782 -3.63 -0.81 -27.22
N PRO A 783 -3.89 0.12 -28.16
CA PRO A 783 -3.67 -0.17 -29.58
C PRO A 783 -2.20 -0.51 -29.88
N ASN A 784 -1.26 0.24 -29.31
CA ASN A 784 0.17 -0.01 -29.46
C ASN A 784 0.57 -1.35 -28.81
N ALA A 785 0.04 -1.64 -27.62
CA ALA A 785 0.29 -2.91 -26.92
C ALA A 785 -0.15 -4.12 -27.74
N ILE A 786 -1.38 -4.07 -28.26
CA ILE A 786 -1.97 -5.15 -29.07
C ILE A 786 -1.14 -5.36 -30.34
N ALA A 787 -0.80 -4.29 -31.07
CA ALA A 787 0.01 -4.40 -32.29
C ALA A 787 1.38 -5.05 -32.02
N CYS A 788 2.03 -4.66 -30.92
CA CYS A 788 3.29 -5.26 -30.48
C CYS A 788 3.13 -6.74 -30.12
N TRP A 789 2.12 -7.12 -29.34
CA TRP A 789 1.90 -8.52 -28.96
C TRP A 789 1.44 -9.40 -30.13
N GLU A 790 0.62 -8.89 -31.05
CA GLU A 790 0.27 -9.59 -32.30
C GLU A 790 1.52 -9.88 -33.13
N LYS A 791 2.43 -8.90 -33.25
CA LYS A 791 3.71 -9.10 -33.95
C LYS A 791 4.61 -10.09 -33.20
N SER A 792 4.69 -10.00 -31.88
CA SER A 792 5.45 -10.94 -31.04
C SER A 792 4.96 -12.37 -31.24
N VAL A 793 3.66 -12.63 -31.09
CA VAL A 793 3.03 -13.96 -31.27
C VAL A 793 3.16 -14.47 -32.71
N LYS A 794 3.13 -13.58 -33.71
CA LYS A 794 3.36 -13.95 -35.11
C LYS A 794 4.79 -14.44 -35.36
N LEU A 795 5.77 -13.84 -34.68
CA LEU A 795 7.19 -14.20 -34.80
C LEU A 795 7.54 -15.43 -33.96
N ASP A 796 6.96 -15.55 -32.77
CA ASP A 796 7.11 -16.67 -31.84
C ASP A 796 5.78 -16.97 -31.14
N ASN A 797 5.12 -18.05 -31.57
CA ASN A 797 3.87 -18.52 -30.98
C ASN A 797 4.07 -19.61 -29.90
N ALA A 798 5.32 -19.85 -29.49
CA ALA A 798 5.67 -20.84 -28.47
C ALA A 798 5.88 -20.20 -27.08
N TYR A 799 5.79 -18.88 -26.96
CA TYR A 799 5.93 -18.18 -25.68
C TYR A 799 4.58 -17.96 -24.98
N PRO A 800 4.28 -18.68 -23.87
CA PRO A 800 2.95 -18.64 -23.23
C PRO A 800 2.53 -17.26 -22.74
N THR A 801 3.45 -16.49 -22.16
CA THR A 801 3.14 -15.18 -21.58
C THR A 801 2.72 -14.15 -22.63
N ALA A 802 3.30 -14.17 -23.83
CA ALA A 802 2.87 -13.29 -24.92
C ALA A 802 1.45 -13.63 -25.42
N LEU A 803 1.13 -14.93 -25.53
CA LEU A 803 -0.22 -15.39 -25.87
C LEU A 803 -1.24 -14.98 -24.79
N ARG A 804 -0.90 -15.18 -23.52
CA ARG A 804 -1.73 -14.77 -22.37
C ARG A 804 -1.97 -13.26 -22.37
N ASN A 805 -0.94 -12.46 -22.59
CA ASN A 805 -1.08 -10.99 -22.62
C ASN A 805 -1.96 -10.52 -23.79
N LEU A 806 -1.82 -11.14 -24.96
CA LEU A 806 -2.69 -10.86 -26.09
C LEU A 806 -4.15 -11.27 -25.82
N ALA A 807 -4.37 -12.42 -25.19
CA ALA A 807 -5.70 -12.87 -24.77
C ALA A 807 -6.36 -11.86 -23.82
N LEU A 808 -5.60 -11.35 -22.85
CA LEU A 808 -6.04 -10.32 -21.92
C LEU A 808 -6.54 -9.07 -22.67
N ALA A 809 -5.75 -8.54 -23.61
CA ALA A 809 -6.15 -7.36 -24.37
C ALA A 809 -7.35 -7.61 -25.29
N TYR A 810 -7.43 -8.78 -25.91
CA TYR A 810 -8.56 -9.17 -26.77
C TYR A 810 -9.88 -9.21 -26.00
N TYR A 811 -9.87 -9.79 -24.80
CA TYR A 811 -11.05 -9.81 -23.94
C TYR A 811 -11.40 -8.42 -23.42
N ASN A 812 -10.47 -7.78 -22.72
CA ASN A 812 -10.75 -6.55 -21.97
C ASN A 812 -11.02 -5.35 -22.87
N LYS A 813 -10.33 -5.24 -24.01
CA LYS A 813 -10.31 -3.98 -24.81
C LYS A 813 -10.96 -4.11 -26.19
N LEU A 814 -11.03 -5.31 -26.77
CA LEU A 814 -11.59 -5.53 -28.11
C LEU A 814 -12.88 -6.36 -28.15
N ASN A 815 -13.33 -6.92 -27.01
CA ASN A 815 -14.49 -7.81 -26.92
C ASN A 815 -14.38 -9.06 -27.83
N LYS A 816 -13.15 -9.52 -28.13
CA LYS A 816 -12.86 -10.73 -28.93
C LYS A 816 -12.75 -11.96 -28.03
N LYS A 817 -13.88 -12.37 -27.44
CA LYS A 817 -13.93 -13.38 -26.35
C LYS A 817 -13.46 -14.77 -26.76
N GLU A 818 -13.87 -15.27 -27.94
CA GLU A 818 -13.49 -16.61 -28.41
C GLU A 818 -12.01 -16.69 -28.81
N GLU A 819 -11.49 -15.63 -29.42
CA GLU A 819 -10.07 -15.53 -29.76
C GLU A 819 -9.20 -15.43 -28.50
N ALA A 820 -9.63 -14.65 -27.50
CA ALA A 820 -8.97 -14.60 -26.20
C ALA A 820 -8.90 -15.98 -25.54
N LYS A 821 -10.02 -16.71 -25.53
CA LYS A 821 -10.09 -18.09 -25.03
C LYS A 821 -9.12 -19.00 -25.78
N THR A 822 -9.11 -18.98 -27.11
CA THR A 822 -8.23 -19.83 -27.94
C THR A 822 -6.75 -19.56 -27.64
N LEU A 823 -6.37 -18.29 -27.50
CA LEU A 823 -5.00 -17.89 -27.17
C LEU A 823 -4.58 -18.37 -25.77
N LEU A 824 -5.49 -18.27 -24.80
CA LEU A 824 -5.21 -18.64 -23.41
C LEU A 824 -5.19 -20.17 -23.20
N GLU A 825 -6.08 -20.90 -23.87
CA GLU A 825 -6.01 -22.36 -23.97
C GLU A 825 -4.66 -22.80 -24.54
N ARG A 826 -4.20 -22.15 -25.61
CA ARG A 826 -2.89 -22.43 -26.20
C ARG A 826 -1.74 -22.09 -25.25
N ALA A 827 -1.82 -20.97 -24.52
CA ALA A 827 -0.81 -20.61 -23.54
C ALA A 827 -0.67 -21.70 -22.46
N PHE A 828 -1.79 -22.19 -21.92
CA PHE A 828 -1.80 -23.28 -20.95
C PHE A 828 -1.35 -24.63 -21.54
N GLU A 829 -1.65 -24.90 -22.82
CA GLU A 829 -1.15 -26.12 -23.48
C GLU A 829 0.38 -26.18 -23.58
N LEU A 830 1.01 -25.02 -23.81
CA LEU A 830 2.45 -24.86 -23.91
C LEU A 830 3.14 -24.99 -22.55
N ASP A 831 2.47 -24.56 -21.47
CA ASP A 831 2.93 -24.73 -20.09
C ASP A 831 1.78 -25.13 -19.15
N LYS A 832 1.62 -26.44 -18.95
CA LYS A 832 0.58 -27.03 -18.09
C LYS A 832 0.94 -26.99 -16.60
N THR A 833 2.11 -26.45 -16.25
CA THR A 833 2.58 -26.30 -14.87
C THR A 833 2.34 -24.88 -14.33
N ASP A 834 1.87 -23.98 -15.18
CA ASP A 834 1.55 -22.61 -14.81
C ASP A 834 0.15 -22.52 -14.18
N SER A 835 0.13 -22.47 -12.84
CA SER A 835 -1.10 -22.39 -12.05
C SER A 835 -1.83 -21.07 -12.24
N ARG A 836 -1.10 -19.99 -12.53
CA ARG A 836 -1.67 -18.67 -12.80
C ARG A 836 -2.43 -18.67 -14.12
N ILE A 837 -1.84 -19.17 -15.20
CA ILE A 837 -2.54 -19.29 -16.49
C ILE A 837 -3.76 -20.20 -16.37
N PHE A 838 -3.67 -21.30 -15.61
CA PHE A 838 -4.83 -22.17 -15.34
C PHE A 838 -5.96 -21.42 -14.63
N MET A 839 -5.65 -20.67 -13.57
CA MET A 839 -6.61 -19.85 -12.85
C MET A 839 -7.27 -18.82 -13.76
N GLU A 840 -6.48 -18.09 -14.55
CA GLU A 840 -6.97 -17.06 -15.46
C GLU A 840 -7.86 -17.65 -16.56
N LEU A 841 -7.53 -18.86 -17.05
CA LEU A 841 -8.35 -19.59 -18.01
C LEU A 841 -9.70 -20.01 -17.42
N ASP A 842 -9.71 -20.51 -16.19
CA ASP A 842 -10.95 -20.87 -15.52
C ASP A 842 -11.83 -19.65 -15.19
N GLN A 843 -11.23 -18.52 -14.78
CA GLN A 843 -11.94 -17.25 -14.62
C GLN A 843 -12.57 -16.80 -15.94
N LEU A 844 -11.86 -16.94 -17.06
CA LEU A 844 -12.40 -16.64 -18.38
C LEU A 844 -13.57 -17.58 -18.74
N TYR A 845 -13.45 -18.89 -18.47
CA TYR A 845 -14.55 -19.86 -18.64
C TYR A 845 -15.77 -19.53 -17.80
N LYS A 846 -15.58 -19.12 -16.55
CA LYS A 846 -16.65 -18.65 -15.65
C LYS A 846 -17.39 -17.46 -16.28
N LYS A 847 -16.66 -16.45 -16.76
CA LYS A 847 -17.25 -15.28 -17.42
C LYS A 847 -17.95 -15.59 -18.74
N MET A 848 -17.48 -16.61 -19.46
CA MET A 848 -18.10 -17.12 -20.69
C MET A 848 -19.24 -18.12 -20.42
N ASN A 849 -19.60 -18.33 -19.15
CA ASN A 849 -20.66 -19.22 -18.71
C ASN A 849 -20.49 -20.68 -19.16
N VAL A 850 -19.25 -21.18 -19.16
CA VAL A 850 -18.94 -22.58 -19.46
C VAL A 850 -19.56 -23.49 -18.39
N PRO A 851 -20.17 -24.64 -18.75
CA PRO A 851 -20.85 -25.53 -17.79
C PRO A 851 -19.98 -25.95 -16.61
N LEU A 852 -20.58 -25.97 -15.42
CA LEU A 852 -19.92 -26.33 -14.15
C LEU A 852 -19.22 -27.70 -14.20
N SER A 853 -19.85 -28.69 -14.85
CA SER A 853 -19.28 -30.04 -15.00
C SER A 853 -18.00 -30.06 -15.83
N GLN A 854 -17.92 -29.21 -16.87
CA GLN A 854 -16.73 -29.08 -17.69
C GLN A 854 -15.61 -28.38 -16.92
N ARG A 855 -15.92 -27.29 -16.21
CA ARG A 855 -14.96 -26.60 -15.34
C ARG A 855 -14.42 -27.54 -14.27
N LEU A 856 -15.29 -28.24 -13.54
CA LEU A 856 -14.90 -29.19 -12.51
C LEU A 856 -14.02 -30.33 -13.04
N SER A 857 -14.33 -30.87 -14.22
CA SER A 857 -13.51 -31.91 -14.88
C SER A 857 -12.07 -31.43 -15.13
N ASN A 858 -11.87 -30.16 -15.48
CA ASN A 858 -10.53 -29.58 -15.61
C ASN A 858 -9.80 -29.51 -14.26
N TYR A 859 -10.48 -29.07 -13.19
CA TYR A 859 -9.90 -29.06 -11.84
C TYR A 859 -9.50 -30.47 -11.36
N ASP A 860 -10.34 -31.47 -11.61
CA ASP A 860 -10.04 -32.86 -11.26
C ASP A 860 -8.87 -33.42 -12.09
N LYS A 861 -8.74 -33.01 -13.36
CA LYS A 861 -7.64 -33.41 -14.24
C LYS A 861 -6.29 -32.83 -13.81
N TYR A 862 -6.26 -31.58 -13.34
CA TYR A 862 -5.03 -30.87 -12.93
C TYR A 862 -4.93 -30.72 -11.40
N LYS A 863 -5.41 -31.72 -10.65
CA LYS A 863 -5.50 -31.71 -9.18
C LYS A 863 -4.24 -31.21 -8.46
N ASN A 864 -3.06 -31.71 -8.83
CA ASN A 864 -1.80 -31.34 -8.18
C ASN A 864 -1.45 -29.85 -8.39
N LEU A 865 -1.82 -29.27 -9.54
CA LEU A 865 -1.60 -27.86 -9.83
C LEU A 865 -2.52 -26.96 -8.99
N VAL A 866 -3.78 -27.39 -8.87
CA VAL A 866 -4.83 -26.70 -8.10
C VAL A 866 -4.53 -26.72 -6.61
N GLU A 867 -4.04 -27.86 -6.09
CA GLU A 867 -3.74 -28.05 -4.66
C GLU A 867 -2.55 -27.23 -4.17
N ASP A 868 -1.79 -26.60 -5.06
CA ASP A 868 -0.65 -25.77 -4.69
C ASP A 868 -1.05 -24.35 -4.23
N ARG A 869 -2.27 -23.90 -4.55
CA ARG A 869 -2.77 -22.55 -4.27
C ARG A 869 -4.13 -22.55 -3.59
N ASP A 870 -4.32 -21.64 -2.64
CA ASP A 870 -5.58 -21.52 -1.89
C ASP A 870 -6.74 -21.03 -2.73
N ASP A 871 -6.52 -20.06 -3.63
CA ASP A 871 -7.55 -19.52 -4.53
C ASP A 871 -8.15 -20.59 -5.47
N LEU A 872 -7.30 -21.39 -6.11
CA LEU A 872 -7.71 -22.51 -6.95
C LEU A 872 -8.40 -23.61 -6.14
N CYS A 873 -7.91 -23.91 -4.93
CA CYS A 873 -8.58 -24.86 -4.04
C CYS A 873 -9.98 -24.40 -3.66
N VAL A 874 -10.15 -23.13 -3.31
CA VAL A 874 -11.45 -22.53 -2.95
C VAL A 874 -12.41 -22.58 -4.14
N GLU A 875 -11.96 -22.30 -5.37
CA GLU A 875 -12.84 -22.41 -6.55
C GLU A 875 -13.22 -23.88 -6.83
N ARG A 876 -12.32 -24.85 -6.63
CA ARG A 876 -12.65 -26.29 -6.73
C ARG A 876 -13.70 -26.71 -5.70
N ILE A 877 -13.56 -26.24 -4.46
CA ILE A 877 -14.54 -26.47 -3.38
C ILE A 877 -15.89 -25.88 -3.77
N THR A 878 -15.89 -24.66 -4.33
CA THR A 878 -17.08 -23.99 -4.85
C THR A 878 -17.75 -24.84 -5.93
N LEU A 879 -17.00 -25.36 -6.89
CA LEU A 879 -17.52 -26.25 -7.94
C LEU A 879 -18.07 -27.57 -7.39
N TYR A 880 -17.46 -28.15 -6.36
CA TYR A 880 -18.04 -29.32 -5.68
C TYR A 880 -19.38 -29.01 -5.03
N ASN A 881 -19.48 -27.90 -4.28
CA ASN A 881 -20.74 -27.47 -3.68
C ASN A 881 -21.82 -27.21 -4.74
N LEU A 882 -21.48 -26.49 -5.82
CA LEU A 882 -22.40 -26.16 -6.92
C LEU A 882 -22.89 -27.39 -7.71
N THR A 883 -22.13 -28.50 -7.70
CA THR A 883 -22.49 -29.74 -8.39
C THR A 883 -23.12 -30.79 -7.46
N GLY A 884 -23.50 -30.39 -6.23
CA GLY A 884 -24.13 -31.29 -5.24
C GLY A 884 -23.15 -32.27 -4.57
N GLN A 885 -21.84 -32.07 -4.73
CA GLN A 885 -20.78 -32.89 -4.13
C GLN A 885 -20.32 -32.31 -2.78
N ASN A 886 -21.25 -31.88 -1.93
CA ASN A 886 -20.99 -31.16 -0.67
C ASN A 886 -20.10 -31.96 0.29
N LYS A 887 -20.18 -33.30 0.27
CA LYS A 887 -19.29 -34.14 1.08
C LYS A 887 -17.82 -34.01 0.68
N LYS A 888 -17.51 -33.94 -0.62
CA LYS A 888 -16.14 -33.73 -1.10
C LYS A 888 -15.62 -32.34 -0.73
N ALA A 889 -16.48 -31.32 -0.84
CA ALA A 889 -16.17 -29.97 -0.38
C ALA A 889 -15.85 -29.96 1.12
N TYR A 890 -16.72 -30.55 1.95
CA TYR A 890 -16.52 -30.70 3.40
C TYR A 890 -15.20 -31.41 3.72
N ASP A 891 -14.91 -32.54 3.09
CA ASP A 891 -13.70 -33.32 3.37
C ASP A 891 -12.43 -32.54 2.99
N LEU A 892 -12.44 -31.85 1.84
CA LEU A 892 -11.31 -31.04 1.39
C LEU A 892 -11.06 -29.86 2.33
N ILE A 893 -12.12 -29.12 2.70
CA ILE A 893 -12.04 -28.00 3.65
C ILE A 893 -11.43 -28.44 4.98
N ASN A 894 -11.81 -29.60 5.51
CA ASN A 894 -11.31 -30.08 6.80
C ASN A 894 -9.90 -30.70 6.72
N SER A 895 -9.43 -31.06 5.53
CA SER A 895 -8.11 -31.68 5.32
C SER A 895 -6.96 -30.69 5.05
N ARG A 896 -7.27 -29.44 4.74
CA ARG A 896 -6.31 -28.42 4.28
C ARG A 896 -6.17 -27.27 5.27
N HIS A 897 -4.97 -26.70 5.35
CA HIS A 897 -4.71 -25.40 5.95
C HIS A 897 -4.78 -24.31 4.88
N PHE A 898 -5.60 -23.30 5.07
CA PHE A 898 -5.77 -22.17 4.16
C PHE A 898 -5.12 -20.92 4.74
N HIS A 899 -4.49 -20.13 3.87
CA HIS A 899 -3.92 -18.84 4.22
C HIS A 899 -4.83 -17.73 3.71
N PRO A 900 -5.18 -16.75 4.54
CA PRO A 900 -5.88 -15.57 4.07
C PRO A 900 -4.97 -14.73 3.18
N TRP A 901 -5.57 -14.06 2.20
CA TRP A 901 -4.93 -13.06 1.36
C TRP A 901 -5.83 -11.84 1.27
N GLU A 902 -5.28 -10.67 0.95
CA GLU A 902 -6.09 -9.45 0.84
C GLU A 902 -7.14 -9.59 -0.27
N GLY A 903 -8.40 -9.48 0.13
CA GLY A 903 -9.55 -9.69 -0.72
C GLY A 903 -10.02 -11.15 -0.84
N GLY A 904 -9.35 -12.07 -0.14
CA GLY A 904 -9.78 -13.45 0.03
C GLY A 904 -10.76 -13.66 1.18
N GLU A 905 -10.89 -12.67 2.07
CA GLU A 905 -11.68 -12.77 3.30
C GLU A 905 -13.12 -13.17 2.99
N GLY A 906 -13.68 -14.05 3.82
CA GLY A 906 -15.04 -14.55 3.64
C GLY A 906 -15.19 -15.68 2.63
N LYS A 907 -14.24 -15.89 1.69
CA LYS A 907 -14.42 -16.87 0.61
C LYS A 907 -14.42 -18.30 1.12
N ILE A 908 -13.39 -18.71 1.88
CA ILE A 908 -13.31 -20.08 2.41
C ILE A 908 -14.33 -20.33 3.52
N VAL A 909 -14.55 -19.37 4.42
CA VAL A 909 -15.58 -19.48 5.48
C VAL A 909 -16.99 -19.56 4.89
N GLY A 910 -17.26 -18.85 3.78
CA GLY A 910 -18.51 -19.00 3.03
C GLY A 910 -18.70 -20.42 2.50
N GLN A 911 -17.65 -21.04 1.96
CA GLN A 911 -17.70 -22.45 1.52
C GLN A 911 -17.78 -23.44 2.70
N TYR A 912 -17.17 -23.11 3.84
CA TYR A 912 -17.26 -23.88 5.08
C TYR A 912 -18.70 -23.99 5.55
N VAL A 913 -19.42 -22.87 5.60
CA VAL A 913 -20.85 -22.82 5.95
C VAL A 913 -21.68 -23.54 4.91
N LEU A 914 -21.48 -23.25 3.61
CA LEU A 914 -22.27 -23.83 2.52
C LEU A 914 -22.19 -25.36 2.44
N SER A 915 -21.00 -25.94 2.61
CA SER A 915 -20.82 -27.39 2.57
C SER A 915 -21.56 -28.10 3.70
N ARG A 916 -21.51 -27.56 4.93
CA ARG A 916 -22.24 -28.07 6.10
C ARG A 916 -23.73 -27.90 5.96
N PHE A 917 -24.15 -26.78 5.41
CA PHE A 917 -25.55 -26.49 5.14
C PHE A 917 -26.15 -27.52 4.17
N GLY A 918 -25.49 -27.81 3.05
CA GLY A 918 -25.94 -28.87 2.13
C GLY A 918 -25.97 -30.27 2.73
N LEU A 919 -25.00 -30.62 3.59
CA LEU A 919 -25.02 -31.89 4.32
C LEU A 919 -26.15 -31.94 5.37
N ALA A 920 -26.44 -30.83 6.04
CA ALA A 920 -27.52 -30.73 7.00
C ALA A 920 -28.88 -30.88 6.30
N GLU A 921 -29.08 -30.30 5.13
CA GLU A 921 -30.30 -30.51 4.33
C GLU A 921 -30.48 -31.95 3.88
N GLN A 922 -29.40 -32.61 3.45
CA GLN A 922 -29.43 -34.03 3.13
C GLN A 922 -29.86 -34.86 4.36
N ALA A 923 -29.23 -34.60 5.52
CA ALA A 923 -29.59 -35.27 6.77
C ALA A 923 -31.04 -35.00 7.18
N MET A 924 -31.55 -33.78 7.00
CA MET A 924 -32.96 -33.44 7.26
C MET A 924 -33.92 -34.19 6.33
N SER A 925 -33.56 -34.33 5.06
CA SER A 925 -34.33 -35.09 4.07
C SER A 925 -34.38 -36.58 4.42
N ASP A 926 -33.29 -37.11 4.97
CA ASP A 926 -33.19 -38.48 5.50
C ASP A 926 -33.85 -38.66 6.87
N GLY A 927 -34.40 -37.58 7.47
CA GLY A 927 -35.04 -37.58 8.79
C GLY A 927 -34.06 -37.60 9.97
N ASN A 928 -32.76 -37.43 9.72
CA ASN A 928 -31.70 -37.39 10.74
C ASN A 928 -31.46 -35.95 11.23
N TYR A 929 -32.40 -35.45 12.04
CA TYR A 929 -32.37 -34.09 12.56
C TYR A 929 -31.24 -33.82 13.57
N GLU A 930 -30.77 -34.84 14.28
CA GLU A 930 -29.64 -34.69 15.22
C GLU A 930 -28.33 -34.43 14.49
N GLU A 931 -28.04 -35.18 13.43
CA GLU A 931 -26.83 -34.95 12.61
C GLU A 931 -26.91 -33.59 11.89
N ALA A 932 -28.09 -33.21 11.38
CA ALA A 932 -28.29 -31.90 10.78
C ALA A 932 -27.98 -30.76 11.79
N LEU A 933 -28.47 -30.89 13.03
CA LEU A 933 -28.20 -29.90 14.08
C LEU A 933 -26.71 -29.85 14.43
N LYS A 934 -26.04 -31.00 14.52
CA LYS A 934 -24.61 -31.10 14.79
C LYS A 934 -23.80 -30.37 13.71
N LEU A 935 -24.08 -30.60 12.44
CA LEU A 935 -23.40 -29.93 11.32
C LEU A 935 -23.56 -28.40 11.36
N LEU A 936 -24.75 -27.90 11.69
CA LEU A 936 -24.99 -26.45 11.83
C LEU A 936 -24.37 -25.86 13.11
N ASN A 937 -24.19 -26.66 14.16
CA ASN A 937 -23.50 -26.22 15.37
C ASN A 937 -21.99 -26.07 15.14
N GLU A 938 -21.41 -26.78 14.16
CA GLU A 938 -20.02 -26.56 13.77
C GLU A 938 -19.77 -25.14 13.27
N THR A 939 -20.77 -24.45 12.71
CA THR A 939 -20.59 -23.07 12.22
C THR A 939 -20.65 -22.01 13.32
N ASP A 940 -20.89 -22.38 14.58
CA ASP A 940 -20.89 -21.43 15.70
C ASP A 940 -19.48 -20.88 15.98
N SER A 941 -18.44 -21.61 15.59
CA SER A 941 -17.02 -21.22 15.69
C SER A 941 -16.24 -21.79 14.50
N TYR A 942 -15.29 -21.04 13.95
CA TYR A 942 -14.48 -21.52 12.83
C TYR A 942 -13.22 -22.25 13.29
N PRO A 943 -12.88 -23.41 12.70
CA PRO A 943 -11.65 -24.10 13.03
C PRO A 943 -10.44 -23.34 12.45
N HIS A 944 -9.31 -23.42 13.16
CA HIS A 944 -8.10 -22.66 12.81
C HIS A 944 -7.54 -22.97 11.41
N ASN A 945 -7.86 -24.12 10.84
CA ASN A 945 -7.36 -24.51 9.52
C ASN A 945 -7.91 -23.65 8.38
N LEU A 946 -8.97 -22.86 8.61
CA LEU A 946 -9.50 -21.92 7.61
C LEU A 946 -8.66 -20.64 7.48
N GLY A 947 -7.79 -20.36 8.45
CA GLY A 947 -7.03 -19.10 8.49
C GLY A 947 -7.87 -17.86 8.81
N GLU A 948 -9.19 -17.99 9.01
CA GLU A 948 -10.11 -16.89 9.29
C GLU A 948 -10.96 -17.14 10.55
N GLY A 949 -11.24 -16.07 11.29
CA GLY A 949 -12.10 -16.09 12.48
C GLY A 949 -13.46 -15.46 12.21
N LYS A 950 -14.41 -15.66 13.13
CA LYS A 950 -15.78 -15.17 12.97
C LYS A 950 -15.90 -13.69 13.37
N LEU A 951 -16.56 -12.89 12.53
CA LEU A 951 -16.94 -11.52 12.87
C LEU A 951 -18.28 -11.49 13.63
N SER A 952 -18.31 -10.78 14.76
CA SER A 952 -19.51 -10.64 15.59
C SER A 952 -20.63 -9.82 14.96
N THR A 953 -20.31 -9.05 13.90
CA THR A 953 -21.24 -8.18 13.18
C THR A 953 -21.95 -8.88 12.02
N ILE A 954 -21.57 -10.11 11.68
CA ILE A 954 -22.13 -10.85 10.54
C ILE A 954 -23.37 -11.63 10.96
N ALA A 955 -24.44 -11.41 10.20
CA ALA A 955 -25.71 -12.10 10.40
C ALA A 955 -25.75 -13.43 9.61
N GLU A 956 -26.14 -14.50 10.30
CA GLU A 956 -26.25 -15.86 9.75
C GLU A 956 -27.70 -16.36 9.83
N ASN A 957 -28.63 -15.53 9.35
CA ASN A 957 -30.07 -15.78 9.43
C ASN A 957 -30.49 -17.13 8.84
N ASP A 958 -29.78 -17.60 7.81
CA ASP A 958 -29.92 -18.92 7.21
C ASP A 958 -29.63 -20.05 8.21
N VAL A 959 -28.45 -20.05 8.83
CA VAL A 959 -28.08 -21.06 9.82
C VAL A 959 -29.06 -21.05 11.00
N GLU A 960 -29.39 -19.85 11.49
CA GLU A 960 -30.30 -19.65 12.61
C GLU A 960 -31.72 -20.14 12.30
N TYR A 961 -32.22 -19.88 11.08
CA TYR A 961 -33.52 -20.36 10.61
C TYR A 961 -33.58 -21.89 10.58
N TYR A 962 -32.56 -22.55 10.00
CA TYR A 962 -32.54 -24.01 9.94
C TYR A 962 -32.37 -24.65 11.32
N LYS A 963 -31.57 -24.09 12.23
CA LYS A 963 -31.55 -24.52 13.64
C LYS A 963 -32.95 -24.46 14.25
N GLY A 964 -33.66 -23.34 14.06
CA GLY A 964 -35.05 -23.18 14.51
C GLY A 964 -36.01 -24.23 13.97
N LEU A 965 -35.90 -24.55 12.67
CA LEU A 965 -36.69 -25.58 12.00
C LEU A 965 -36.37 -26.99 12.54
N ILE A 966 -35.09 -27.30 12.74
CA ILE A 966 -34.63 -28.60 13.26
C ILE A 966 -35.11 -28.81 14.70
N TYR A 967 -34.97 -27.82 15.59
CA TYR A 967 -35.50 -27.92 16.95
C TYR A 967 -37.02 -28.13 16.97
N SER A 968 -37.75 -27.49 16.04
CA SER A 968 -39.19 -27.75 15.90
C SER A 968 -39.48 -29.21 15.53
N LYS A 969 -38.64 -29.85 14.70
CA LYS A 969 -38.79 -31.26 14.31
C LYS A 969 -38.39 -32.22 15.42
N LEU A 970 -37.43 -31.84 16.25
CA LEU A 970 -37.03 -32.57 17.46
C LEU A 970 -38.02 -32.40 18.63
N GLY A 971 -39.03 -31.53 18.49
CA GLY A 971 -40.06 -31.29 19.52
C GLY A 971 -39.67 -30.25 20.57
N ASP A 972 -38.50 -29.61 20.44
CA ASP A 972 -38.02 -28.55 21.34
C ASP A 972 -38.53 -27.18 20.89
N LYS A 973 -39.72 -26.82 21.37
CA LYS A 973 -40.38 -25.55 21.02
C LYS A 973 -39.64 -24.32 21.55
N GLU A 974 -39.00 -24.42 22.70
CA GLU A 974 -38.32 -23.29 23.34
C GLU A 974 -37.11 -22.87 22.51
N ASN A 975 -36.23 -23.82 22.18
CA ASN A 975 -35.08 -23.52 21.33
C ASN A 975 -35.51 -23.17 19.91
N SER A 976 -36.56 -23.80 19.36
CA SER A 976 -37.10 -23.43 18.05
C SER A 976 -37.48 -21.95 17.99
N VAL A 977 -38.28 -21.46 18.94
CA VAL A 977 -38.69 -20.05 19.00
C VAL A 977 -37.48 -19.14 19.18
N LYS A 978 -36.54 -19.48 20.07
CA LYS A 978 -35.32 -18.71 20.32
C LYS A 978 -34.49 -18.51 19.05
N TRP A 979 -34.23 -19.58 18.30
CA TRP A 979 -33.43 -19.52 17.08
C TRP A 979 -34.16 -18.81 15.94
N LEU A 980 -35.47 -19.02 15.78
CA LEU A 980 -36.28 -18.27 14.82
C LEU A 980 -36.33 -16.77 15.13
N GLN A 981 -36.41 -16.38 16.41
CA GLN A 981 -36.34 -14.97 16.80
C GLN A 981 -34.97 -14.34 16.50
N LYS A 982 -33.89 -15.13 16.57
CA LYS A 982 -32.56 -14.69 16.17
C LYS A 982 -32.50 -14.47 14.66
N ALA A 983 -32.95 -15.47 13.89
CA ALA A 983 -33.03 -15.43 12.43
C ALA A 983 -33.93 -14.32 11.88
N ALA A 984 -34.85 -13.79 12.68
CA ALA A 984 -35.77 -12.73 12.31
C ALA A 984 -35.20 -11.30 12.42
N LYS A 985 -34.00 -11.13 13.01
CA LYS A 985 -33.31 -9.84 13.23
C LYS A 985 -32.28 -9.53 12.14
N GLY A 986 -31.88 -8.27 12.02
CA GLY A 986 -30.85 -7.81 11.08
C GLY A 986 -31.35 -6.69 10.15
N ASN A 987 -30.54 -6.32 9.16
CA ASN A 987 -30.92 -5.31 8.18
C ASN A 987 -32.07 -5.86 7.32
N LYS A 988 -33.05 -5.00 7.03
CA LYS A 988 -34.26 -5.30 6.25
C LYS A 988 -34.16 -4.81 4.80
N GLU A 989 -33.21 -3.92 4.51
CA GLU A 989 -33.03 -3.33 3.18
C GLU A 989 -32.13 -4.22 2.33
N PRO A 990 -32.60 -4.67 1.15
CA PRO A 990 -31.75 -5.43 0.23
C PRO A 990 -30.63 -4.56 -0.31
N GLN A 991 -29.43 -5.13 -0.37
CA GLN A 991 -28.26 -4.52 -0.99
C GLN A 991 -27.43 -5.60 -1.67
N GLN A 992 -26.63 -5.19 -2.66
CA GLN A 992 -25.60 -6.04 -3.23
C GLN A 992 -24.42 -6.10 -2.27
N ALA A 993 -24.02 -7.31 -1.89
CA ALA A 993 -22.84 -7.54 -1.05
C ALA A 993 -21.59 -7.47 -1.92
N PHE A 994 -20.68 -6.55 -1.61
CA PHE A 994 -19.39 -6.39 -2.30
C PHE A 994 -18.22 -6.82 -1.40
N PHE A 995 -18.37 -6.64 -0.10
CA PHE A 995 -17.38 -6.98 0.91
C PHE A 995 -17.79 -8.22 1.69
N TYR A 996 -16.79 -8.93 2.21
CA TYR A 996 -17.00 -10.12 3.06
C TYR A 996 -17.85 -9.85 4.30
N ASN A 997 -17.89 -8.59 4.75
CA ASN A 997 -18.66 -8.14 5.89
C ASN A 997 -20.00 -7.46 5.54
N ASP A 998 -20.47 -7.59 4.30
CA ASP A 998 -21.79 -7.13 3.88
C ASP A 998 -22.85 -8.21 4.08
N GLN A 999 -24.04 -7.80 4.50
CA GLN A 999 -25.17 -8.72 4.62
C GLN A 999 -25.70 -9.09 3.22
N GLY A 1000 -25.68 -10.38 2.88
CA GLY A 1000 -26.29 -10.90 1.65
C GLY A 1000 -27.82 -10.79 1.64
N PRO A 1001 -28.47 -10.68 0.46
CA PRO A 1001 -29.92 -10.51 0.38
C PRO A 1001 -30.72 -11.78 0.74
N ASP A 1002 -30.09 -12.96 0.71
CA ASP A 1002 -30.65 -14.22 1.20
C ASP A 1002 -30.98 -14.17 2.69
N LYS A 1003 -30.23 -13.39 3.48
CA LYS A 1003 -30.50 -13.21 4.91
C LYS A 1003 -31.88 -12.61 5.16
N ILE A 1004 -32.33 -11.70 4.29
CA ILE A 1004 -33.67 -11.09 4.34
C ILE A 1004 -34.76 -12.11 4.00
N TYR A 1005 -34.49 -13.03 3.07
CA TYR A 1005 -35.39 -14.15 2.79
C TYR A 1005 -35.57 -15.02 4.05
N TYR A 1006 -34.49 -15.38 4.73
CA TYR A 1006 -34.58 -16.18 5.96
C TYR A 1006 -35.22 -15.43 7.13
N GLN A 1007 -35.05 -14.11 7.25
CA GLN A 1007 -35.85 -13.30 8.19
C GLN A 1007 -37.34 -13.46 7.91
N GLY A 1008 -37.75 -13.34 6.63
CA GLY A 1008 -39.14 -13.52 6.21
C GLY A 1008 -39.68 -14.91 6.54
N MET A 1009 -38.88 -15.95 6.31
CA MET A 1009 -39.24 -17.34 6.63
C MET A 1009 -39.34 -17.58 8.15
N ALA A 1010 -38.45 -16.98 8.94
CA ALA A 1010 -38.50 -17.06 10.39
C ALA A 1010 -39.77 -16.41 10.95
N TRP A 1011 -40.12 -15.20 10.50
CA TRP A 1011 -41.37 -14.53 10.88
C TRP A 1011 -42.61 -15.34 10.52
N LYS A 1012 -42.59 -16.02 9.36
CA LYS A 1012 -43.67 -16.92 8.92
C LYS A 1012 -43.88 -18.07 9.91
N LEU A 1013 -42.80 -18.70 10.38
CA LEU A 1013 -42.86 -19.77 11.38
C LEU A 1013 -43.22 -19.27 12.79
N LEU A 1014 -42.89 -18.02 13.12
CA LEU A 1014 -43.31 -17.35 14.36
C LEU A 1014 -44.78 -16.87 14.33
N GLY A 1015 -45.45 -16.94 13.18
CA GLY A 1015 -46.85 -16.54 13.00
C GLY A 1015 -47.08 -15.06 12.65
N ASP A 1016 -46.03 -14.29 12.42
CA ASP A 1016 -46.12 -12.88 11.99
C ASP A 1016 -46.02 -12.77 10.45
N LEU A 1017 -47.16 -12.96 9.79
CA LEU A 1017 -47.25 -12.89 8.33
C LEU A 1017 -47.02 -11.47 7.79
N ASN A 1018 -47.23 -10.43 8.60
CA ASN A 1018 -47.04 -9.05 8.16
C ASN A 1018 -45.55 -8.75 8.00
N ASN A 1019 -44.75 -9.00 9.04
CA ASN A 1019 -43.30 -8.86 8.96
C ASN A 1019 -42.69 -9.80 7.91
N SER A 1020 -43.23 -11.03 7.79
CA SER A 1020 -42.80 -11.99 6.77
C SER A 1020 -42.98 -11.45 5.34
N ASN A 1021 -44.19 -11.05 4.99
CA ASN A 1021 -44.51 -10.55 3.65
C ASN A 1021 -43.81 -9.22 3.35
N GLU A 1022 -43.58 -8.37 4.36
CA GLU A 1022 -42.81 -7.14 4.21
C GLU A 1022 -41.39 -7.42 3.67
N ARG A 1023 -40.67 -8.40 4.25
CA ARG A 1023 -39.31 -8.77 3.79
C ARG A 1023 -39.30 -9.28 2.34
N PHE A 1024 -40.24 -10.15 1.99
CA PHE A 1024 -40.31 -10.71 0.64
C PHE A 1024 -40.69 -9.66 -0.41
N ASN A 1025 -41.62 -8.77 -0.09
CA ASN A 1025 -41.98 -7.67 -0.99
C ASN A 1025 -40.82 -6.68 -1.14
N ALA A 1026 -40.08 -6.37 -0.07
CA ALA A 1026 -38.89 -5.51 -0.15
C ALA A 1026 -37.86 -6.05 -1.15
N LEU A 1027 -37.59 -7.36 -1.14
CA LEU A 1027 -36.70 -8.01 -2.11
C LEU A 1027 -37.18 -7.86 -3.56
N ILE A 1028 -38.48 -8.07 -3.81
CA ILE A 1028 -39.06 -7.95 -5.16
C ILE A 1028 -39.02 -6.51 -5.66
N GLU A 1029 -39.42 -5.55 -4.82
CA GLU A 1029 -39.47 -4.14 -5.19
C GLU A 1029 -38.07 -3.57 -5.42
N HIS A 1030 -37.08 -3.99 -4.61
CA HIS A 1030 -35.67 -3.64 -4.85
C HIS A 1030 -35.21 -4.13 -6.23
N GLY A 1031 -35.35 -5.42 -6.53
CA GLY A 1031 -34.88 -5.95 -7.81
C GLY A 1031 -35.60 -5.37 -9.03
N LYS A 1032 -36.88 -4.98 -8.92
CA LYS A 1032 -37.59 -4.29 -10.01
C LYS A 1032 -37.09 -2.86 -10.19
N LYS A 1033 -36.86 -2.15 -9.08
CA LYS A 1033 -36.44 -0.75 -9.08
C LYS A 1033 -35.05 -0.59 -9.68
N HIS A 1034 -34.12 -1.48 -9.33
CA HIS A 1034 -32.70 -1.35 -9.64
C HIS A 1034 -32.25 -2.15 -10.89
N MET A 1035 -33.12 -2.92 -11.55
CA MET A 1035 -32.79 -3.82 -12.68
C MET A 1035 -32.01 -3.14 -13.83
N ASN A 1036 -32.31 -1.85 -14.09
CA ASN A 1036 -31.76 -1.10 -15.21
C ASN A 1036 -30.82 0.02 -14.75
N ASP A 1037 -30.35 -0.03 -13.51
CA ASP A 1037 -29.40 0.95 -12.99
C ASP A 1037 -28.06 0.82 -13.72
N HIS A 1038 -27.39 1.96 -13.88
CA HIS A 1038 -26.02 2.00 -14.34
C HIS A 1038 -25.07 1.88 -13.15
N CYS A 1039 -24.36 0.77 -13.06
CA CYS A 1039 -23.50 0.46 -11.92
C CYS A 1039 -22.05 0.83 -12.20
N GLU A 1040 -21.45 1.53 -11.25
CA GLU A 1040 -20.06 1.97 -11.25
C GLU A 1040 -19.42 1.55 -9.91
N ILE A 1041 -18.09 1.47 -9.87
CA ILE A 1041 -17.38 1.22 -8.60
C ILE A 1041 -17.50 2.48 -7.74
N ASP A 1042 -17.85 2.30 -6.47
CA ASP A 1042 -17.93 3.38 -5.49
C ASP A 1042 -16.64 4.22 -5.42
N TYR A 1043 -16.80 5.52 -5.29
CA TYR A 1043 -15.67 6.47 -5.25
C TYR A 1043 -14.75 6.22 -4.04
N PHE A 1044 -15.32 5.79 -2.91
CA PHE A 1044 -14.64 5.55 -1.64
C PHE A 1044 -14.38 4.06 -1.37
N ALA A 1045 -14.42 3.22 -2.42
CA ALA A 1045 -13.99 1.84 -2.30
C ALA A 1045 -12.56 1.79 -1.71
N VAL A 1046 -12.36 1.00 -0.65
CA VAL A 1046 -11.05 0.90 0.02
C VAL A 1046 -10.24 -0.25 -0.57
N SER A 1047 -10.81 -1.45 -0.66
CA SER A 1047 -10.16 -2.58 -1.34
C SER A 1047 -11.22 -3.34 -2.14
N LEU A 1048 -10.99 -3.54 -3.43
CA LEU A 1048 -11.82 -4.46 -4.20
C LEU A 1048 -11.17 -5.84 -4.19
N PRO A 1049 -11.86 -6.87 -3.69
CA PRO A 1049 -11.24 -8.10 -3.19
C PRO A 1049 -10.56 -9.00 -4.23
N ASP A 1050 -10.91 -8.89 -5.52
CA ASP A 1050 -10.34 -9.80 -6.52
C ASP A 1050 -9.12 -9.22 -7.25
N LEU A 1051 -8.04 -10.00 -7.28
CA LEU A 1051 -6.91 -9.88 -8.23
C LEU A 1051 -7.36 -10.25 -9.66
N ALA A 1052 -8.54 -9.77 -10.07
CA ALA A 1052 -9.11 -10.05 -11.37
C ALA A 1052 -8.41 -9.22 -12.44
N ILE A 1053 -7.71 -9.90 -13.33
CA ILE A 1053 -7.13 -9.30 -14.54
C ILE A 1053 -8.20 -9.01 -15.60
N TRP A 1054 -9.33 -9.71 -15.53
CA TRP A 1054 -10.42 -9.63 -16.49
C TRP A 1054 -11.41 -8.52 -16.10
N ASP A 1055 -11.72 -7.64 -17.04
CA ASP A 1055 -12.73 -6.61 -16.85
C ASP A 1055 -14.10 -7.25 -16.51
N GLU A 1056 -14.82 -6.63 -15.58
CA GLU A 1056 -16.15 -7.05 -15.11
C GLU A 1056 -17.24 -6.14 -15.67
N ASP A 1057 -18.40 -6.71 -15.99
CA ASP A 1057 -19.57 -5.95 -16.42
C ASP A 1057 -20.50 -5.73 -15.21
N LEU A 1058 -20.36 -4.58 -14.57
CA LEU A 1058 -21.11 -4.25 -13.35
C LEU A 1058 -22.62 -4.17 -13.58
N ASN A 1059 -23.07 -3.79 -14.79
CA ASN A 1059 -24.50 -3.78 -15.11
C ASN A 1059 -25.04 -5.21 -15.20
N LYS A 1060 -24.27 -6.12 -15.82
CA LYS A 1060 -24.62 -7.54 -15.83
C LYS A 1060 -24.67 -8.12 -14.42
N LEU A 1061 -23.71 -7.78 -13.55
CA LEU A 1061 -23.73 -8.22 -12.15
C LEU A 1061 -24.96 -7.69 -11.39
N ASN A 1062 -25.34 -6.44 -11.62
CA ASN A 1062 -26.55 -5.86 -11.04
C ASN A 1062 -27.83 -6.54 -11.55
N GLN A 1063 -27.92 -6.86 -12.85
CA GLN A 1063 -29.04 -7.63 -13.40
C GLN A 1063 -29.15 -9.02 -12.76
N ILE A 1064 -28.02 -9.71 -12.60
CA ILE A 1064 -27.92 -10.98 -11.88
C ILE A 1064 -28.45 -10.81 -10.44
N HIS A 1065 -27.97 -9.80 -9.70
CA HIS A 1065 -28.43 -9.50 -8.35
C HIS A 1065 -29.95 -9.23 -8.30
N CYS A 1066 -30.46 -8.38 -9.19
CA CYS A 1066 -31.88 -8.02 -9.25
C CYS A 1066 -32.78 -9.22 -9.54
N HIS A 1067 -32.40 -10.08 -10.50
CA HIS A 1067 -33.13 -11.32 -10.76
C HIS A 1067 -33.08 -12.28 -9.57
N TYR A 1068 -31.93 -12.37 -8.91
CA TYR A 1068 -31.75 -13.21 -7.72
C TYR A 1068 -32.67 -12.78 -6.58
N VAL A 1069 -32.69 -11.49 -6.21
CA VAL A 1069 -33.54 -10.99 -5.11
C VAL A 1069 -35.03 -11.06 -5.44
N ILE A 1070 -35.43 -10.87 -6.71
CA ILE A 1070 -36.81 -11.12 -7.14
C ILE A 1070 -37.18 -12.60 -6.95
N GLY A 1071 -36.27 -13.51 -7.32
CA GLY A 1071 -36.45 -14.95 -7.12
C GLY A 1071 -36.68 -15.30 -5.65
N LEU A 1072 -35.84 -14.78 -4.75
CA LEU A 1072 -35.96 -14.97 -3.31
C LEU A 1072 -37.31 -14.49 -2.77
N GLY A 1073 -37.72 -13.27 -3.09
CA GLY A 1073 -38.99 -12.73 -2.59
C GLY A 1073 -40.21 -13.49 -3.13
N LYS A 1074 -40.19 -13.90 -4.41
CA LYS A 1074 -41.26 -14.72 -4.99
C LYS A 1074 -41.35 -16.10 -4.34
N LEU A 1075 -40.20 -16.71 -4.05
CA LEU A 1075 -40.14 -17.99 -3.36
C LEU A 1075 -40.79 -17.89 -1.97
N GLY A 1076 -40.45 -16.84 -1.20
CA GLY A 1076 -41.00 -16.61 0.13
C GLY A 1076 -42.53 -16.43 0.17
N LEU A 1077 -43.07 -15.78 -0.87
CA LEU A 1077 -44.51 -15.62 -1.10
C LEU A 1077 -45.21 -16.89 -1.62
N GLY A 1078 -44.49 -18.00 -1.80
CA GLY A 1078 -45.03 -19.27 -2.29
C GLY A 1078 -45.24 -19.33 -3.82
N LYS A 1079 -44.63 -18.43 -4.58
CA LYS A 1079 -44.74 -18.36 -6.05
C LYS A 1079 -43.60 -19.13 -6.73
N ALA A 1080 -43.51 -20.43 -6.46
CA ALA A 1080 -42.39 -21.28 -6.84
C ALA A 1080 -42.05 -21.24 -8.35
N ALA A 1081 -43.05 -21.35 -9.24
CA ALA A 1081 -42.82 -21.32 -10.69
C ALA A 1081 -42.24 -19.97 -11.17
N GLU A 1082 -42.66 -18.86 -10.57
CA GLU A 1082 -42.11 -17.55 -10.93
C GLU A 1082 -40.71 -17.33 -10.34
N ALA A 1083 -40.44 -17.86 -9.14
CA ALA A 1083 -39.12 -17.82 -8.52
C ALA A 1083 -38.11 -18.64 -9.34
N LYS A 1084 -38.48 -19.85 -9.76
CA LYS A 1084 -37.68 -20.72 -10.63
C LYS A 1084 -37.26 -20.00 -11.90
N LYS A 1085 -38.22 -19.36 -12.59
CA LYS A 1085 -37.92 -18.54 -13.77
C LYS A 1085 -36.90 -17.44 -13.49
N SER A 1086 -37.00 -16.75 -12.35
CA SER A 1086 -36.04 -15.72 -11.97
C SER A 1086 -34.64 -16.27 -11.71
N PHE A 1087 -34.52 -17.42 -11.03
CA PHE A 1087 -33.22 -18.08 -10.82
C PHE A 1087 -32.64 -18.63 -12.14
N GLU A 1088 -33.47 -19.13 -13.06
CA GLU A 1088 -33.03 -19.55 -14.40
C GLU A 1088 -32.46 -18.37 -15.20
N GLU A 1089 -33.03 -17.16 -15.10
CA GLU A 1089 -32.44 -15.97 -15.72
C GLU A 1089 -31.06 -15.63 -15.12
N VAL A 1090 -30.89 -15.78 -13.79
CA VAL A 1090 -29.57 -15.65 -13.16
C VAL A 1090 -28.58 -16.66 -13.75
N LEU A 1091 -28.93 -17.94 -13.79
CA LEU A 1091 -28.04 -19.02 -14.25
C LEU A 1091 -27.71 -18.96 -15.75
N LYS A 1092 -28.58 -18.36 -16.57
CA LYS A 1092 -28.26 -18.05 -17.98
C LYS A 1092 -27.11 -17.04 -18.11
N MET A 1093 -26.98 -16.12 -17.16
CA MET A 1093 -25.94 -15.09 -17.14
C MET A 1093 -24.70 -15.51 -16.35
N ASP A 1094 -24.89 -16.25 -15.26
CA ASP A 1094 -23.86 -16.81 -14.39
C ASP A 1094 -24.30 -18.17 -13.82
N ALA A 1095 -23.92 -19.25 -14.49
CA ALA A 1095 -24.18 -20.62 -14.04
C ALA A 1095 -23.42 -20.97 -12.75
N SER A 1096 -22.45 -20.16 -12.34
CA SER A 1096 -21.68 -20.35 -11.10
C SER A 1096 -22.28 -19.61 -9.90
N HIS A 1097 -23.42 -18.94 -10.07
CA HIS A 1097 -24.06 -18.19 -9.00
C HIS A 1097 -24.55 -19.15 -7.89
N ILE A 1098 -23.91 -19.08 -6.73
CA ILE A 1098 -24.15 -19.99 -5.59
C ILE A 1098 -25.61 -19.95 -5.14
N GLY A 1099 -26.14 -18.76 -4.85
CA GLY A 1099 -27.51 -18.60 -4.35
C GLY A 1099 -28.59 -19.14 -5.30
N ALA A 1100 -28.56 -18.76 -6.59
CA ALA A 1100 -29.50 -19.26 -7.58
C ALA A 1100 -29.44 -20.80 -7.76
N ASN A 1101 -28.24 -21.40 -7.82
CA ASN A 1101 -28.10 -22.86 -7.84
C ASN A 1101 -28.67 -23.51 -6.58
N TRP A 1102 -28.50 -22.87 -5.43
CA TRP A 1102 -29.04 -23.35 -4.16
C TRP A 1102 -30.58 -23.29 -4.12
N PHE A 1103 -31.17 -22.14 -4.38
CA PHE A 1103 -32.62 -21.98 -4.21
C PHE A 1103 -33.43 -22.67 -5.32
N ILE A 1104 -32.86 -22.87 -6.52
CA ILE A 1104 -33.55 -23.58 -7.59
C ILE A 1104 -33.72 -25.08 -7.27
N SER A 1105 -32.74 -25.70 -6.59
CA SER A 1105 -32.84 -27.11 -6.19
C SER A 1105 -33.88 -27.36 -5.09
N GLN A 1106 -34.34 -26.30 -4.40
CA GLN A 1106 -35.37 -26.36 -3.37
C GLN A 1106 -36.81 -26.23 -3.91
N ILE A 1107 -36.97 -25.90 -5.20
CA ILE A 1107 -38.29 -25.67 -5.84
C ILE A 1107 -38.85 -26.96 -6.44
N ASP A 1108 -37.99 -27.92 -6.76
CA ASP A 1108 -38.34 -29.23 -7.31
C ASP A 1108 -38.63 -30.24 -6.17
#